data_AF-A0A965QTY2-F1
#
_entry.id   AF-A0A965QTY2-F1
#
_cell.length_a   1.000
_cell.length_b   1.000
_cell.length_c   1.000
_cell.angle_alpha   90.00
_cell.angle_beta   90.00
_cell.angle_gamma   90.00
#
_symmetry.space_group_name_H-M   'P 1'
#
loop_
_entity.id
_entity.type
_entity.pdbx_description
1 polymer ?
#
loop_
_entity_poly.entity_id
_entity_poly.type
_entity_poly.pdbx_seq_one_letter_code
_entity_poly.pdbx_strand_id
1 'polypeptide(L)'
;MRRPSAGLFTFRAQPLSGPILAGLALAIGVAAAGFPASAAEKGNLAGSGVQIVPRDAAFLSASLRLREQYDRIVGSNAFATLKKLPAVARALDSFEEQRTMPGSPFSMFETFMELPENEQAADLIRDMVATDTFVYGEPSCVSFLKLLQKLQQAQQAAGLIPTGDVMLDLEDVLPGPDEDVPEDSASAGRSVRSVAFRADAAEQVAPGQRQTRMIVEALVANLDLLVVPDLVWGFKTTKRDVGRSQLKRIEVLAKLLVQASPDLEDALARRKVAGGEFVTFTLDGAALPWDEIAAQVAEMAGDVQGAEKVLERLRALEVVLAVGMVDDWVIITIGDSVDHLEKLAFQNPDKGLLATRPFAPLRADADKPITAISYVSKQLAEAISTTPDDLDDAVESLSGLAADAGLPPAAEKDIRRWLTRASDEFGKRMPEPGAWMSYSFFSEQGYEGYAWNWTRNLPFDGAKPLDLLRHTGGTPVAVAMQRFRSDPRLLDAVVGIVQGAWSLFAKYGRPQLDAETQDQFDGFEEHMVPLGGKLADVIRGKLVPALADGQVGFVLDAKARTKRPHKELPASAELLPLLEPAIVLPLADRKQFVSGLNDLFALADEVVAATRRMNPDAVPAGYEVSEPTKTKVDGGAVWSFPLAASGLDDQLQPAIGVGDEAVVFTLGPQQAGRMITAAPLETGRRLTRFDEPLTAAAAVDVAMFFDAVAPWVRYVARYASVQDRDGTVDPDAELSADDENEQTREALEHVRVVFDVLKTLKAAVAETAFREEALVTHWRNVIRDLPQR
;
A
#
# COMPACT_ATOMS: atom_id res chain seq x y z
N MET A 1 29.09 -7.39 -26.40
CA MET A 1 29.20 -7.48 -24.92
C MET A 1 28.41 -6.36 -24.24
N ARG A 2 27.09 -6.52 -24.17
CA ARG A 2 26.17 -5.82 -23.26
C ARG A 2 25.05 -6.83 -22.97
N ARG A 3 24.66 -6.96 -21.69
CA ARG A 3 23.69 -7.94 -21.18
C ARG A 3 22.25 -7.53 -21.54
N PRO A 4 21.36 -8.44 -21.97
CA PRO A 4 19.93 -8.21 -21.98
C PRO A 4 19.29 -8.69 -20.66
N SER A 5 18.31 -7.92 -20.19
CA SER A 5 17.52 -8.16 -18.97
C SER A 5 16.09 -8.50 -19.38
N ALA A 6 15.65 -9.73 -19.08
CA ALA A 6 14.29 -10.21 -19.35
C ALA A 6 13.31 -9.77 -18.26
N GLY A 7 12.20 -9.17 -18.69
CA GLY A 7 11.09 -8.71 -17.85
C GLY A 7 10.13 -9.83 -17.45
N LEU A 8 9.65 -9.77 -16.21
CA LEU A 8 8.50 -10.50 -15.71
C LEU A 8 7.42 -9.47 -15.35
N PHE A 9 6.23 -9.66 -15.92
CA PHE A 9 5.03 -8.85 -15.71
C PHE A 9 4.70 -8.71 -14.23
N THR A 10 5.03 -7.55 -13.67
CA THR A 10 4.52 -7.04 -12.40
C THR A 10 3.36 -6.11 -12.70
N PHE A 11 2.27 -6.22 -11.95
CA PHE A 11 1.24 -5.18 -11.89
C PHE A 11 1.92 -3.88 -11.47
N ARG A 12 2.25 -3.05 -12.45
CA ARG A 12 2.85 -1.73 -12.26
C ARG A 12 1.71 -0.78 -11.86
N ALA A 13 1.33 -0.83 -10.58
CA ALA A 13 0.80 0.37 -9.95
C ALA A 13 1.92 1.40 -10.06
N GLN A 14 1.77 2.39 -10.95
CA GLN A 14 2.75 3.46 -11.06
C GLN A 14 2.93 4.09 -9.67
N PRO A 15 4.14 4.04 -9.09
CA PRO A 15 4.41 4.72 -7.85
C PRO A 15 4.37 6.22 -8.16
N LEU A 16 3.44 6.93 -7.52
CA LEU A 16 3.55 8.38 -7.34
C LEU A 16 4.97 8.67 -6.86
N SER A 17 5.76 9.31 -7.70
CA SER A 17 7.13 9.70 -7.43
C SER A 17 7.18 10.64 -6.23
N GLY A 18 7.68 10.12 -5.12
CA GLY A 18 7.99 10.88 -3.92
C GLY A 18 8.45 9.93 -2.81
N PRO A 19 9.75 9.88 -2.45
CA PRO A 19 10.28 9.01 -1.40
C PRO A 19 9.79 9.37 0.02
N ILE A 20 8.81 10.27 0.14
CA ILE A 20 8.25 10.77 1.40
C ILE A 20 6.90 10.10 1.74
N LEU A 21 6.17 9.56 0.76
CA LEU A 21 4.84 8.95 0.97
C LEU A 21 4.86 7.42 1.16
N ALA A 22 5.82 6.71 0.57
CA ALA A 22 6.06 5.29 0.86
C ALA A 22 6.62 5.06 2.28
N GLY A 23 7.38 6.03 2.79
CA GLY A 23 7.79 6.08 4.19
C GLY A 23 6.61 6.31 5.15
N LEU A 24 5.58 7.06 4.73
CA LEU A 24 4.43 7.36 5.58
C LEU A 24 3.41 6.20 5.65
N ALA A 25 3.17 5.47 4.55
CA ALA A 25 2.23 4.34 4.55
C ALA A 25 2.77 3.10 5.30
N LEU A 26 4.08 2.86 5.27
CA LEU A 26 4.71 1.81 6.07
C LEU A 26 4.96 2.25 7.52
N ALA A 27 5.16 3.56 7.78
CA ALA A 27 5.18 4.10 9.15
C ALA A 27 3.80 4.12 9.81
N ILE A 28 2.71 4.29 9.04
CA ILE A 28 1.34 4.19 9.56
C ILE A 28 0.90 2.73 9.76
N GLY A 29 1.44 1.78 8.97
CA GLY A 29 1.18 0.36 9.13
C GLY A 29 2.03 -0.37 10.19
N VAL A 30 3.20 0.14 10.56
CA VAL A 30 4.15 -0.55 11.47
C VAL A 30 4.42 0.22 12.77
N ALA A 31 3.94 1.47 12.93
CA ALA A 31 3.99 2.18 14.22
C ALA A 31 2.77 1.92 15.14
N ALA A 32 2.02 0.84 14.92
CA ALA A 32 1.05 0.29 15.87
C ALA A 32 1.64 -0.86 16.72
N ALA A 33 2.95 -0.85 16.95
CA ALA A 33 3.59 -1.70 17.95
C ALA A 33 3.25 -1.14 19.34
N GLY A 34 2.19 -1.69 19.91
CA GLY A 34 1.68 -1.34 21.21
C GLY A 34 2.64 -1.61 22.38
N PHE A 35 2.43 -0.91 23.50
CA PHE A 35 3.28 -0.95 24.69
C PHE A 35 2.54 -1.42 25.98
N PRO A 36 3.17 -2.16 26.92
CA PRO A 36 2.51 -2.89 28.03
C PRO A 36 2.47 -2.20 29.42
N ALA A 37 1.48 -2.52 30.27
CA ALA A 37 0.85 -1.74 31.36
C ALA A 37 1.56 -1.22 32.62
N SER A 38 1.15 0.00 33.01
CA SER A 38 1.01 0.50 34.40
C SER A 38 -0.42 1.05 34.61
N ALA A 39 -0.89 1.07 35.85
CA ALA A 39 -2.30 1.08 36.29
C ALA A 39 -3.19 2.15 35.63
N ALA A 40 -4.23 1.65 34.95
CA ALA A 40 -5.22 2.41 34.20
C ALA A 40 -6.34 3.00 35.08
N GLU A 41 -6.64 4.28 34.91
CA GLU A 41 -7.98 4.81 35.14
C GLU A 41 -8.98 4.05 34.25
N LYS A 42 -10.13 3.66 34.81
CA LYS A 42 -11.20 2.95 34.09
C LYS A 42 -11.68 3.76 32.88
N GLY A 43 -11.96 3.06 31.79
CA GLY A 43 -12.42 3.62 30.52
C GLY A 43 -13.73 4.39 30.68
N ASN A 44 -13.71 5.64 30.24
CA ASN A 44 -14.93 6.38 29.97
C ASN A 44 -14.67 7.28 28.76
N LEU A 45 -15.42 7.06 27.68
CA LEU A 45 -15.42 7.95 26.51
C LEU A 45 -15.99 9.34 26.84
N ALA A 46 -16.64 9.51 28.00
CA ALA A 46 -17.14 10.80 28.43
C ALA A 46 -15.99 11.80 28.64
N GLY A 47 -16.08 12.94 27.98
CA GLY A 47 -15.05 13.98 27.98
C GLY A 47 -13.86 13.68 27.08
N SER A 48 -13.95 12.70 26.19
CA SER A 48 -12.94 12.43 25.17
C SER A 48 -13.14 13.28 23.91
N GLY A 49 -12.10 13.39 23.08
CA GLY A 49 -12.10 14.18 21.84
C GLY A 49 -13.16 13.71 20.84
N VAL A 50 -13.43 12.40 20.77
CA VAL A 50 -14.46 11.87 19.87
C VAL A 50 -15.88 12.35 20.20
N GLN A 51 -16.16 12.74 21.45
CA GLN A 51 -17.46 13.25 21.85
C GLN A 51 -17.75 14.65 21.30
N ILE A 52 -16.71 15.45 21.05
CA ILE A 52 -16.82 16.84 20.61
C ILE A 52 -16.75 17.00 19.08
N VAL A 53 -16.29 15.97 18.37
CA VAL A 53 -16.23 15.95 16.90
C VAL A 53 -17.66 15.96 16.34
N PRO A 54 -17.99 16.81 15.35
CA PRO A 54 -19.33 16.91 14.79
C PRO A 54 -19.72 15.68 13.98
N ARG A 55 -21.02 15.38 13.91
CA ARG A 55 -21.56 14.19 13.24
C ARG A 55 -21.26 14.07 11.74
N ASP A 56 -20.99 15.18 11.07
CA ASP A 56 -20.72 15.29 9.63
C ASP A 56 -19.22 15.31 9.31
N ALA A 57 -18.36 15.04 10.30
CA ALA A 57 -16.93 14.91 10.07
C ALA A 57 -16.63 13.90 8.94
N ALA A 58 -15.80 14.32 7.99
CA ALA A 58 -15.37 13.50 6.86
C ALA A 58 -14.46 12.36 7.31
N PHE A 59 -13.60 12.63 8.29
CA PHE A 59 -12.75 11.65 8.96
C PHE A 59 -12.44 12.07 10.39
N LEU A 60 -11.96 11.12 11.20
CA LEU A 60 -11.41 11.35 12.54
C LEU A 60 -10.20 10.44 12.75
N SER A 61 -9.16 10.96 13.39
CA SER A 61 -8.10 10.17 14.03
C SER A 61 -7.91 10.69 15.44
N ALA A 62 -7.99 9.82 16.44
CA ALA A 62 -7.80 10.17 17.83
C ALA A 62 -6.83 9.21 18.52
N SER A 63 -5.95 9.77 19.34
CA SER A 63 -4.99 9.03 20.17
C SER A 63 -5.29 9.31 21.63
N LEU A 64 -5.50 8.26 22.40
CA LEU A 64 -5.90 8.34 23.79
C LEU A 64 -4.85 7.67 24.68
N ARG A 65 -4.72 8.18 25.91
CA ARG A 65 -3.87 7.57 26.94
C ARG A 65 -2.40 7.53 26.49
N LEU A 66 -1.96 8.51 25.69
CA LEU A 66 -0.63 8.54 25.08
C LEU A 66 0.50 8.54 26.11
N ARG A 67 0.33 9.21 27.26
CA ARG A 67 1.27 9.16 28.39
C ARG A 67 1.39 7.77 28.95
N GLU A 68 0.27 7.10 29.17
CA GLU A 68 0.31 5.72 29.65
C GLU A 68 1.00 4.83 28.61
N GLN A 69 0.65 4.95 27.31
CA GLN A 69 1.34 4.24 26.23
C GLN A 69 2.85 4.52 26.25
N TYR A 70 3.26 5.77 26.42
CA TYR A 70 4.67 6.18 26.46
C TYR A 70 5.41 5.64 27.69
N ASP A 71 4.85 5.79 28.89
CA ASP A 71 5.46 5.34 30.14
C ASP A 71 5.68 3.82 30.12
N ARG A 72 4.75 3.08 29.52
CA ARG A 72 4.85 1.65 29.25
C ARG A 72 6.03 1.29 28.33
N ILE A 73 6.32 2.10 27.30
CA ILE A 73 7.53 1.94 26.45
C ILE A 73 8.77 2.15 27.29
N VAL A 74 8.85 3.33 27.88
CA VAL A 74 10.08 3.86 28.45
C VAL A 74 10.46 3.10 29.72
N GLY A 75 9.47 2.57 30.44
CA GLY A 75 9.65 1.67 31.56
C GLY A 75 9.98 0.21 31.19
N SER A 76 9.95 -0.17 29.91
CA SER A 76 10.19 -1.55 29.49
C SER A 76 11.67 -1.94 29.52
N ASN A 77 11.95 -3.23 29.77
CA ASN A 77 13.28 -3.81 29.65
C ASN A 77 13.76 -3.77 28.19
N ALA A 78 12.84 -3.88 27.23
CA ALA A 78 13.14 -3.71 25.81
C ALA A 78 13.75 -2.34 25.50
N PHE A 79 13.10 -1.26 25.94
CA PHE A 79 13.61 0.10 25.76
C PHE A 79 14.91 0.33 26.52
N ALA A 80 15.00 -0.15 27.77
CA ALA A 80 16.23 -0.10 28.55
C ALA A 80 17.39 -0.84 27.86
N THR A 81 17.11 -1.91 27.13
CA THR A 81 18.11 -2.65 26.36
C THR A 81 18.53 -1.89 25.10
N LEU A 82 17.59 -1.28 24.37
CA LEU A 82 17.91 -0.42 23.21
C LEU A 82 18.81 0.76 23.61
N LYS A 83 18.51 1.43 24.73
CA LYS A 83 19.31 2.55 25.23
C LYS A 83 20.77 2.18 25.56
N LYS A 84 21.03 0.91 25.86
CA LYS A 84 22.39 0.40 26.18
C LYS A 84 23.22 0.10 24.93
N LEU A 85 22.65 0.17 23.73
CA LEU A 85 23.40 -0.02 22.49
C LEU A 85 24.44 1.09 22.33
N PRO A 86 25.72 0.78 22.06
CA PRO A 86 26.77 1.78 21.86
C PRO A 86 26.41 2.89 20.85
N ALA A 87 25.77 2.55 19.73
CA ALA A 87 25.34 3.56 18.75
C ALA A 87 24.25 4.50 19.30
N VAL A 88 23.31 3.96 20.10
CA VAL A 88 22.24 4.76 20.73
C VAL A 88 22.80 5.57 21.88
N ALA A 89 23.65 4.99 22.72
CA ALA A 89 24.36 5.69 23.78
C ALA A 89 25.20 6.83 23.19
N ARG A 90 26.01 6.58 22.15
CA ARG A 90 26.75 7.62 21.43
C ARG A 90 25.83 8.69 20.83
N ALA A 91 24.69 8.31 20.26
CA ALA A 91 23.73 9.28 19.75
C ALA A 91 23.15 10.16 20.89
N LEU A 92 22.80 9.56 22.02
CA LEU A 92 22.32 10.26 23.21
C LEU A 92 23.41 11.15 23.82
N ASP A 93 24.63 10.65 23.95
CA ASP A 93 25.80 11.40 24.43
C ASP A 93 26.10 12.57 23.49
N SER A 94 26.09 12.35 22.16
CA SER A 94 26.28 13.41 21.17
C SER A 94 25.16 14.44 21.21
N PHE A 95 23.94 14.01 21.54
CA PHE A 95 22.80 14.90 21.73
C PHE A 95 22.98 15.72 23.01
N GLU A 96 23.48 15.13 24.10
CA GLU A 96 23.81 15.82 25.36
C GLU A 96 25.01 16.78 25.19
N GLU A 97 26.04 16.40 24.44
CA GLU A 97 27.16 17.25 24.06
C GLU A 97 26.69 18.44 23.22
N GLN A 98 25.88 18.20 22.17
CA GLN A 98 25.30 19.28 21.37
C GLN A 98 24.44 20.20 22.24
N ARG A 99 23.66 19.65 23.16
CA ARG A 99 22.85 20.42 24.10
C ARG A 99 23.69 21.33 25.00
N THR A 100 24.86 20.88 25.45
CA THR A 100 25.76 21.63 26.34
C THR A 100 26.80 22.50 25.62
N MET A 101 26.99 22.34 24.31
CA MET A 101 27.92 23.14 23.50
C MET A 101 27.38 24.56 23.25
N PRO A 102 28.08 25.63 23.70
CA PRO A 102 27.64 27.01 23.50
C PRO A 102 27.53 27.37 22.01
N GLY A 103 26.35 27.82 21.58
CA GLY A 103 26.10 28.26 20.20
C GLY A 103 25.59 27.14 19.28
N SER A 104 25.30 25.95 19.79
CA SER A 104 24.53 24.95 19.04
C SER A 104 23.05 25.35 18.99
N PRO A 105 22.28 24.87 17.99
CA PRO A 105 20.83 25.07 17.97
C PRO A 105 20.13 24.54 19.24
N PHE A 106 20.68 23.49 19.87
CA PHE A 106 20.12 22.89 21.09
C PHE A 106 20.47 23.69 22.35
N SER A 107 21.66 24.27 22.45
CA SER A 107 22.01 25.16 23.56
C SER A 107 21.22 26.46 23.47
N MET A 108 21.00 26.98 22.26
CA MET A 108 20.11 28.13 22.03
C MET A 108 18.67 27.80 22.42
N PHE A 109 18.21 26.58 22.12
CA PHE A 109 16.91 26.10 22.59
C PHE A 109 16.86 25.96 24.11
N GLU A 110 17.91 25.48 24.78
CA GLU A 110 17.97 25.45 26.24
C GLU A 110 17.96 26.83 26.87
N THR A 111 18.78 27.76 26.39
CA THR A 111 18.77 29.16 26.84
C THR A 111 17.40 29.81 26.58
N PHE A 112 16.74 29.45 25.48
CA PHE A 112 15.35 29.82 25.27
C PHE A 112 14.44 29.19 26.34
N MET A 113 14.61 27.91 26.67
CA MET A 113 13.86 27.19 27.71
C MET A 113 14.12 27.68 29.15
N GLU A 114 15.22 28.39 29.42
CA GLU A 114 15.52 29.00 30.74
C GLU A 114 14.51 30.09 31.14
N LEU A 115 13.81 30.70 30.17
CA LEU A 115 12.71 31.60 30.47
C LEU A 115 11.54 30.78 31.06
N PRO A 116 11.04 31.12 32.27
CA PRO A 116 9.95 30.37 32.91
C PRO A 116 8.71 30.19 32.02
N GLU A 117 8.43 31.16 31.16
CA GLU A 117 7.32 31.12 30.22
C GLU A 117 7.51 30.08 29.11
N ASN A 118 8.76 29.80 28.72
CA ASN A 118 9.11 28.78 27.72
C ASN A 118 9.11 27.37 28.32
N GLU A 119 9.63 27.22 29.55
CA GLU A 119 9.48 25.99 30.31
C GLU A 119 8.01 25.60 30.42
N GLN A 120 7.16 26.52 30.90
CA GLN A 120 5.72 26.33 30.99
C GLN A 120 5.05 25.97 29.65
N ALA A 121 5.52 26.55 28.53
CA ALA A 121 4.99 26.24 27.20
C ALA A 121 5.33 24.81 26.77
N ALA A 122 6.57 24.36 26.95
CA ALA A 122 6.94 22.99 26.63
C ALA A 122 6.22 21.99 27.54
N ASP A 123 6.04 22.35 28.80
CA ASP A 123 5.32 21.57 29.80
C ASP A 123 3.83 21.45 29.49
N LEU A 124 3.25 22.48 28.86
CA LEU A 124 1.90 22.46 28.31
C LEU A 124 1.82 21.57 27.08
N ILE A 125 2.74 21.70 26.12
CA ILE A 125 2.76 20.87 24.90
C ILE A 125 2.89 19.38 25.28
N ARG A 126 3.75 19.04 26.25
CA ARG A 126 3.91 17.67 26.76
C ARG A 126 2.61 17.16 27.41
N ASP A 127 1.86 18.02 28.09
CA ASP A 127 0.56 17.67 28.66
C ASP A 127 -0.53 17.50 27.60
N MET A 128 -0.56 18.40 26.60
CA MET A 128 -1.47 18.37 25.45
C MET A 128 -1.39 17.06 24.66
N VAL A 129 -0.18 16.57 24.39
CA VAL A 129 0.03 15.32 23.63
C VAL A 129 -0.05 14.06 24.50
N ALA A 130 -0.11 14.21 25.82
CA ALA A 130 -0.06 13.08 26.76
C ALA A 130 -1.42 12.43 27.01
N THR A 131 -2.51 13.16 26.84
CA THR A 131 -3.83 12.72 27.32
C THR A 131 -4.69 12.21 26.16
N ASP A 132 -5.46 13.11 25.57
CA ASP A 132 -6.39 12.85 24.47
C ASP A 132 -6.15 13.88 23.38
N THR A 133 -5.82 13.40 22.19
CA THR A 133 -5.64 14.22 21.00
C THR A 133 -6.52 13.70 19.89
N PHE A 134 -7.06 14.61 19.09
CA PHE A 134 -7.76 14.26 17.86
C PHE A 134 -7.45 15.22 16.73
N VAL A 135 -7.58 14.70 15.52
CA VAL A 135 -7.74 15.47 14.29
C VAL A 135 -9.00 15.00 13.59
N TYR A 136 -9.84 15.95 13.18
CA TYR A 136 -10.93 15.66 12.24
C TYR A 136 -10.93 16.68 11.09
N GLY A 137 -11.52 16.27 9.98
CA GLY A 137 -11.79 17.14 8.84
C GLY A 137 -13.27 17.24 8.57
N GLU A 138 -13.71 18.39 8.08
CA GLU A 138 -15.10 18.64 7.68
C GLU A 138 -15.39 18.13 6.26
N PRO A 139 -16.66 18.17 5.80
CA PRO A 139 -17.00 17.82 4.43
C PRO A 139 -16.19 18.55 3.34
N SER A 140 -15.66 19.75 3.61
CA SER A 140 -14.76 20.49 2.69
C SER A 140 -13.49 19.70 2.36
N CYS A 141 -13.00 18.84 3.27
CA CYS A 141 -11.89 17.93 3.00
C CYS A 141 -12.21 16.91 1.90
N VAL A 142 -13.48 16.51 1.75
CA VAL A 142 -13.92 15.61 0.68
C VAL A 142 -13.80 16.31 -0.67
N SER A 143 -14.27 17.55 -0.78
CA SER A 143 -14.14 18.36 -2.01
C SER A 143 -12.68 18.58 -2.39
N PHE A 144 -11.86 18.95 -1.41
CA PHE A 144 -10.43 19.15 -1.62
C PHE A 144 -9.71 17.88 -2.11
N LEU A 145 -10.01 16.71 -1.53
CA LEU A 145 -9.42 15.44 -1.98
C LEU A 145 -9.89 15.03 -3.37
N LYS A 146 -11.16 15.25 -3.72
CA LYS A 146 -11.66 15.05 -5.08
C LYS A 146 -10.92 15.93 -6.09
N LEU A 147 -10.65 17.20 -5.74
CA LEU A 147 -9.84 18.08 -6.57
C LEU A 147 -8.45 17.49 -6.79
N LEU A 148 -7.75 17.11 -5.71
CA LEU A 148 -6.40 16.53 -5.83
C LEU A 148 -6.36 15.30 -6.73
N GLN A 149 -7.38 14.44 -6.67
CA GLN A 149 -7.47 13.29 -7.57
C GLN A 149 -7.69 13.69 -9.03
N LYS A 150 -8.61 14.61 -9.31
CA LYS A 150 -8.85 15.11 -10.68
C LYS A 150 -7.58 15.77 -11.24
N LEU A 151 -6.81 16.49 -10.41
CA LEU A 151 -5.51 17.05 -10.79
C LEU A 151 -4.46 15.96 -11.04
N GLN A 152 -4.39 14.92 -10.19
CA GLN A 152 -3.47 13.80 -10.41
C GLN A 152 -3.82 13.01 -11.68
N GLN A 153 -5.11 12.78 -11.94
CA GLN A 153 -5.58 12.15 -13.17
C GLN A 153 -5.20 12.99 -14.40
N ALA A 154 -5.36 14.31 -14.34
CA ALA A 154 -4.92 15.21 -15.41
C ALA A 154 -3.40 15.16 -15.64
N GLN A 155 -2.60 15.09 -14.56
CA GLN A 155 -1.15 14.92 -14.66
C GLN A 155 -0.74 13.57 -15.27
N GLN A 156 -1.44 12.49 -14.91
CA GLN A 156 -1.19 11.16 -15.47
C GLN A 156 -1.60 11.08 -16.94
N ALA A 157 -2.76 11.66 -17.31
CA ALA A 157 -3.21 11.75 -18.69
C ALA A 157 -2.22 12.53 -19.56
N ALA A 158 -1.63 13.61 -19.04
CA ALA A 158 -0.59 14.38 -19.73
C ALA A 158 0.67 13.53 -20.05
N GLY A 159 0.96 12.51 -19.24
CA GLY A 159 2.06 11.56 -19.46
C GLY A 159 1.71 10.37 -20.36
N LEU A 160 0.42 10.11 -20.62
CA LEU A 160 -0.06 8.99 -21.45
C LEU A 160 -0.34 9.38 -22.91
N ILE A 161 -0.40 10.68 -23.22
CA ILE A 161 -0.52 11.13 -24.61
C ILE A 161 0.84 10.95 -25.28
N PRO A 162 0.93 10.14 -26.36
CA PRO A 162 2.20 9.84 -26.99
C PRO A 162 2.90 11.12 -27.46
N THR A 163 4.07 11.43 -26.90
CA THR A 163 5.07 12.23 -27.61
C THR A 163 5.70 11.33 -28.67
N GLY A 164 4.99 11.08 -29.77
CA GLY A 164 5.52 10.47 -30.99
C GLY A 164 5.98 9.01 -30.94
N ASP A 165 6.34 8.45 -29.79
CA ASP A 165 6.92 7.11 -29.65
C ASP A 165 6.28 6.33 -28.49
N VAL A 166 4.97 6.07 -28.58
CA VAL A 166 4.37 4.92 -27.87
C VAL A 166 4.14 3.84 -28.91
N MET A 167 5.25 3.23 -29.31
CA MET A 167 5.19 1.90 -29.90
C MET A 167 4.79 0.98 -28.73
N LEU A 168 3.61 0.38 -28.80
CA LEU A 168 3.39 -0.86 -28.08
C LEU A 168 4.37 -1.84 -28.71
N ASP A 169 5.56 -1.95 -28.11
CA ASP A 169 6.58 -2.90 -28.53
C ASP A 169 6.03 -4.31 -28.33
N LEU A 170 5.37 -4.80 -29.38
CA LEU A 170 5.12 -6.22 -29.59
C LEU A 170 6.42 -7.00 -29.84
N GLU A 171 7.59 -6.34 -29.77
CA GLU A 171 8.92 -6.97 -29.84
C GLU A 171 9.30 -7.70 -28.55
N ASP A 172 8.72 -7.40 -27.38
CA ASP A 172 9.03 -8.14 -26.14
C ASP A 172 8.38 -9.55 -26.09
N VAL A 173 7.62 -9.94 -27.12
CA VAL A 173 7.00 -11.28 -27.26
C VAL A 173 7.59 -12.08 -28.43
N LEU A 174 8.43 -11.48 -29.29
CA LEU A 174 9.06 -12.14 -30.43
C LEU A 174 10.54 -11.75 -30.53
N PRO A 175 11.48 -12.71 -30.50
CA PRO A 175 12.90 -12.37 -30.61
C PRO A 175 13.23 -11.85 -32.01
N GLY A 176 13.86 -10.68 -32.06
CA GLY A 176 14.46 -10.12 -33.28
C GLY A 176 15.66 -10.94 -33.78
N PRO A 177 16.06 -10.78 -35.05
CA PRO A 177 17.12 -11.58 -35.65
C PRO A 177 18.51 -11.21 -35.08
N ASP A 178 19.27 -12.24 -34.71
CA ASP A 178 20.62 -12.15 -34.17
C ASP A 178 21.59 -11.36 -35.07
N GLU A 179 22.31 -10.41 -34.47
CA GLU A 179 23.48 -9.75 -35.06
C GLU A 179 24.66 -10.73 -35.13
N ASP A 180 24.86 -11.38 -36.27
CA ASP A 180 26.17 -11.89 -36.70
C ASP A 180 26.22 -11.96 -38.24
N VAL A 181 26.56 -10.84 -38.90
CA VAL A 181 26.96 -10.83 -40.33
C VAL A 181 28.30 -10.08 -40.50
N PRO A 182 29.29 -10.65 -41.22
CA PRO A 182 30.63 -10.07 -41.35
C PRO A 182 30.67 -8.79 -42.19
N GLU A 183 31.62 -7.91 -41.86
CA GLU A 183 32.02 -6.72 -42.62
C GLU A 183 32.49 -7.08 -44.04
N ASP A 184 31.62 -6.99 -45.05
CA ASP A 184 31.91 -6.34 -46.34
C ASP A 184 30.70 -6.46 -47.29
N SER A 185 29.97 -5.36 -47.49
CA SER A 185 29.52 -4.90 -48.81
C SER A 185 28.65 -3.66 -48.67
N ALA A 186 29.17 -2.55 -49.17
CA ALA A 186 28.40 -1.32 -49.35
C ALA A 186 27.34 -1.51 -50.45
N SER A 187 26.06 -1.57 -50.08
CA SER A 187 24.97 -1.07 -50.93
C SER A 187 23.71 -0.71 -50.14
N ALA A 188 23.32 0.56 -50.24
CA ALA A 188 21.99 1.14 -50.03
C ALA A 188 21.25 0.81 -48.71
N GLY A 189 21.63 1.50 -47.64
CA GLY A 189 20.78 1.67 -46.47
C GLY A 189 19.46 2.35 -46.83
N ARG A 190 18.37 1.57 -46.87
CA ARG A 190 17.03 2.08 -46.61
C ARG A 190 16.73 1.75 -45.17
N SER A 191 16.82 2.75 -44.31
CA SER A 191 16.12 2.71 -43.02
C SER A 191 14.66 2.37 -43.30
N VAL A 192 14.16 1.36 -42.61
CA VAL A 192 12.73 1.11 -42.48
C VAL A 192 12.14 2.42 -41.93
N ARG A 193 11.39 3.12 -42.77
CA ARG A 193 10.62 4.28 -42.32
C ARG A 193 9.50 3.70 -41.46
N SER A 194 9.61 3.93 -40.15
CA SER A 194 8.45 3.92 -39.28
C SER A 194 7.32 4.70 -39.96
N VAL A 195 6.14 4.09 -40.04
CA VAL A 195 4.94 4.79 -40.44
C VAL A 195 4.61 5.73 -39.29
N ALA A 196 5.17 6.94 -39.36
CA ALA A 196 4.81 8.02 -38.46
C ALA A 196 3.30 8.23 -38.57
N PHE A 197 2.58 8.04 -37.46
CA PHE A 197 1.30 8.69 -37.25
C PHE A 197 1.54 10.19 -37.41
N ARG A 198 1.25 10.73 -38.59
CA ARG A 198 1.15 12.17 -38.78
C ARG A 198 -0.14 12.62 -38.11
N ALA A 199 -0.02 12.95 -36.82
CA ALA A 199 -0.86 13.98 -36.26
C ALA A 199 -0.49 15.28 -37.01
N ASP A 200 -1.29 15.63 -38.02
CA ASP A 200 -1.17 16.94 -38.65
C ASP A 200 -1.46 18.01 -37.59
N ALA A 201 -0.41 18.77 -37.27
CA ALA A 201 -0.45 20.12 -36.71
C ALA A 201 -1.42 20.37 -35.54
N ALA A 202 -1.26 19.65 -34.43
CA ALA A 202 -1.48 20.25 -33.11
C ALA A 202 -0.14 20.80 -32.64
N GLU A 203 -0.08 22.08 -32.28
CA GLU A 203 1.10 22.80 -31.78
C GLU A 203 2.07 21.90 -31.00
N GLN A 204 3.37 21.98 -31.34
CA GLN A 204 4.45 21.39 -30.55
C GLN A 204 4.60 22.14 -29.22
N VAL A 205 3.59 22.01 -28.35
CA VAL A 205 3.63 22.43 -26.96
C VAL A 205 4.63 21.49 -26.27
N ALA A 206 5.66 22.04 -25.61
CA ALA A 206 6.65 21.25 -24.89
C ALA A 206 5.97 20.33 -23.85
N PRO A 207 6.53 19.15 -23.50
CA PRO A 207 5.89 18.21 -22.57
C PRO A 207 5.48 18.84 -21.22
N GLY A 208 6.35 19.69 -20.64
CA GLY A 208 6.03 20.45 -19.43
C GLY A 208 4.93 21.49 -19.64
N GLN A 209 4.78 22.01 -20.86
CA GLN A 209 3.78 23.01 -21.19
C GLN A 209 2.37 22.40 -21.35
N ARG A 210 2.29 21.17 -21.88
CA ARG A 210 1.03 20.39 -21.95
C ARG A 210 0.55 19.96 -20.57
N GLN A 211 1.46 19.48 -19.74
CA GLN A 211 1.13 19.06 -18.38
C GLN A 211 0.54 20.21 -17.56
N THR A 212 1.14 21.40 -17.65
CA THR A 212 0.65 22.60 -16.95
C THR A 212 -0.72 23.02 -17.50
N ARG A 213 -0.92 22.98 -18.81
CA ARG A 213 -2.22 23.26 -19.43
C ARG A 213 -3.34 22.32 -18.96
N MET A 214 -3.09 21.02 -18.90
CA MET A 214 -4.08 20.05 -18.41
C MET A 214 -4.44 20.26 -16.94
N ILE A 215 -3.47 20.63 -16.10
CA ILE A 215 -3.72 20.99 -14.70
C ILE A 215 -4.66 22.22 -14.64
N VAL A 216 -4.40 23.26 -15.44
CA VAL A 216 -5.25 24.47 -15.46
C VAL A 216 -6.64 24.15 -16.00
N GLU A 217 -6.77 23.37 -17.07
CA GLU A 217 -8.07 22.95 -17.61
C GLU A 217 -8.87 22.12 -16.59
N ALA A 218 -8.19 21.23 -15.86
CA ALA A 218 -8.81 20.47 -14.77
C ALA A 218 -9.27 21.39 -13.62
N LEU A 219 -8.49 22.42 -13.26
CA LEU A 219 -8.92 23.44 -12.28
C LEU A 219 -10.14 24.23 -12.77
N VAL A 220 -10.16 24.63 -14.05
CA VAL A 220 -11.29 25.34 -14.66
C VAL A 220 -12.56 24.49 -14.64
N ALA A 221 -12.45 23.19 -14.90
CA ALA A 221 -13.57 22.26 -14.88
C ALA A 221 -14.10 21.96 -13.47
N ASN A 222 -13.32 22.23 -12.41
CA ASN A 222 -13.61 21.82 -11.03
C ASN A 222 -13.49 22.99 -10.03
N LEU A 223 -13.86 24.21 -10.45
CA LEU A 223 -13.79 25.43 -9.62
C LEU A 223 -14.58 25.33 -8.31
N ASP A 224 -15.66 24.54 -8.30
CA ASP A 224 -16.49 24.27 -7.13
C ASP A 224 -15.79 23.40 -6.07
N LEU A 225 -14.82 22.59 -6.48
CA LEU A 225 -13.99 21.79 -5.58
C LEU A 225 -12.79 22.57 -5.02
N LEU A 226 -12.50 23.76 -5.57
CA LEU A 226 -11.44 24.64 -5.09
C LEU A 226 -11.90 25.37 -3.82
N VAL A 227 -11.53 24.77 -2.68
CA VAL A 227 -11.88 25.20 -1.32
C VAL A 227 -10.67 25.10 -0.40
N VAL A 228 -10.70 25.86 0.70
CA VAL A 228 -9.77 25.65 1.82
C VAL A 228 -10.35 24.54 2.69
N PRO A 229 -9.62 23.43 2.94
CA PRO A 229 -10.15 22.34 3.75
C PRO A 229 -10.19 22.73 5.23
N ASP A 230 -11.34 22.51 5.88
CA ASP A 230 -11.47 22.78 7.31
C ASP A 230 -10.97 21.58 8.10
N LEU A 231 -9.89 21.81 8.85
CA LEU A 231 -9.21 20.82 9.68
C LEU A 231 -9.12 21.33 11.11
N VAL A 232 -9.46 20.48 12.07
CA VAL A 232 -9.44 20.84 13.50
C VAL A 232 -8.64 19.81 14.26
N TRP A 233 -7.62 20.29 14.97
CA TRP A 233 -6.78 19.53 15.88
C TRP A 233 -7.10 19.94 17.30
N GLY A 234 -7.51 18.99 18.12
CA GLY A 234 -7.78 19.23 19.53
C GLY A 234 -6.84 18.47 20.44
N PHE A 235 -6.41 19.15 21.49
CA PHE A 235 -5.55 18.61 22.53
C PHE A 235 -6.17 18.89 23.88
N LYS A 236 -6.46 17.83 24.63
CA LYS A 236 -6.92 17.97 26.00
C LYS A 236 -5.76 18.35 26.90
N THR A 237 -5.98 19.29 27.81
CA THR A 237 -4.95 19.75 28.75
C THR A 237 -5.48 19.84 30.18
N THR A 238 -4.64 19.41 31.12
CA THR A 238 -4.84 19.63 32.56
C THR A 238 -4.35 21.01 33.01
N LYS A 239 -3.53 21.69 32.18
CA LYS A 239 -2.85 22.96 32.48
C LYS A 239 -3.58 24.18 31.92
N ARG A 240 -4.86 24.33 32.25
CA ARG A 240 -5.76 25.37 31.71
C ARG A 240 -5.21 26.80 31.82
N ASP A 241 -4.71 27.17 32.99
CA ASP A 241 -4.22 28.53 33.24
C ASP A 241 -2.95 28.83 32.44
N VAL A 242 -2.07 27.85 32.31
CA VAL A 242 -0.87 27.94 31.47
C VAL A 242 -1.26 28.08 30.01
N GLY A 243 -2.21 27.27 29.53
CA GLY A 243 -2.76 27.39 28.17
C GLY A 243 -3.29 28.79 27.87
N ARG A 244 -4.09 29.37 28.77
CA ARG A 244 -4.63 30.74 28.60
C ARG A 244 -3.51 31.79 28.59
N SER A 245 -2.47 31.60 29.39
CA SER A 245 -1.30 32.48 29.39
C SER A 245 -0.53 32.41 28.06
N GLN A 246 -0.27 31.20 27.56
CA GLN A 246 0.43 31.00 26.30
C GLN A 246 -0.37 31.52 25.10
N LEU A 247 -1.71 31.38 25.10
CA LEU A 247 -2.56 31.96 24.06
C LEU A 247 -2.44 33.49 23.99
N LYS A 248 -2.42 34.17 25.14
CA LYS A 248 -2.17 35.63 25.19
C LYS A 248 -0.78 35.97 24.67
N ARG A 249 0.22 35.14 24.97
CA ARG A 249 1.59 35.35 24.49
C ARG A 249 1.69 35.19 22.98
N ILE A 250 1.03 34.18 22.40
CA ILE A 250 0.92 34.01 20.95
C ILE A 250 0.26 35.25 20.33
N GLU A 251 -0.82 35.76 20.92
CA GLU A 251 -1.47 36.99 20.45
C GLU A 251 -0.53 38.20 20.46
N VAL A 252 0.28 38.37 21.51
CA VAL A 252 1.27 39.45 21.61
C VAL A 252 2.35 39.30 20.54
N LEU A 253 2.88 38.08 20.34
CA LEU A 253 3.89 37.82 19.31
C LEU A 253 3.34 38.05 17.91
N ALA A 254 2.10 37.62 17.64
CA ALA A 254 1.43 37.87 16.37
C ALA A 254 1.22 39.38 16.14
N LYS A 255 0.84 40.15 17.17
CA LYS A 255 0.73 41.62 17.09
C LYS A 255 2.06 42.27 16.75
N LEU A 256 3.18 41.80 17.31
CA LEU A 256 4.52 42.30 17.00
C LEU A 256 4.93 41.98 15.55
N LEU A 257 4.61 40.76 15.07
CA LEU A 257 4.88 40.36 13.69
C LEU A 257 4.11 41.25 12.70
N VAL A 258 2.83 41.47 12.98
CA VAL A 258 1.95 42.31 12.18
C VAL A 258 2.39 43.78 12.21
N GLN A 259 2.88 44.30 13.35
CA GLN A 259 3.49 45.65 13.39
C GLN A 259 4.72 45.81 12.49
N ALA A 260 5.45 44.72 12.22
CA ALA A 260 6.59 44.73 11.30
C ALA A 260 6.16 44.65 9.83
N SER A 261 4.88 44.43 9.53
CA SER A 261 4.32 44.30 8.18
C SER A 261 2.92 44.92 8.14
N PRO A 262 2.80 46.24 7.85
CA PRO A 262 1.53 46.97 7.89
C PRO A 262 0.40 46.34 7.06
N ASP A 263 0.74 45.64 5.99
CA ASP A 263 -0.21 44.93 5.12
C ASP A 263 -0.95 43.76 5.81
N LEU A 264 -0.48 43.35 7.00
CA LEU A 264 -1.07 42.27 7.80
C LEU A 264 -1.84 42.79 9.03
N GLU A 265 -2.04 44.12 9.18
CA GLU A 265 -2.67 44.73 10.36
C GLU A 265 -4.06 44.14 10.65
N ASP A 266 -4.87 43.97 9.60
CA ASP A 266 -6.23 43.43 9.69
C ASP A 266 -6.28 41.89 9.69
N ALA A 267 -5.15 41.20 9.48
CA ALA A 267 -5.09 39.75 9.44
C ALA A 267 -5.29 39.12 10.83
N LEU A 268 -4.94 39.82 11.91
CA LEU A 268 -4.98 39.28 13.27
C LEU A 268 -6.22 39.74 14.04
N ALA A 269 -7.06 38.79 14.46
CA ALA A 269 -8.24 39.08 15.26
C ALA A 269 -8.38 38.13 16.47
N ARG A 270 -9.15 38.58 17.46
CA ARG A 270 -9.62 37.73 18.57
C ARG A 270 -11.11 37.47 18.37
N ARG A 271 -11.52 36.20 18.32
CA ARG A 271 -12.91 35.78 18.12
C ARG A 271 -13.38 34.89 19.28
N LYS A 272 -14.68 34.94 19.58
CA LYS A 272 -15.35 34.02 20.51
C LYS A 272 -16.22 33.08 19.71
N VAL A 273 -15.95 31.78 19.80
CA VAL A 273 -16.59 30.75 18.99
C VAL A 273 -16.76 29.50 19.84
N ALA A 274 -17.92 28.83 19.76
CA ALA A 274 -18.23 27.62 20.53
C ALA A 274 -17.99 27.75 22.06
N GLY A 275 -18.14 28.97 22.60
CA GLY A 275 -17.89 29.27 24.02
C GLY A 275 -16.41 29.46 24.41
N GLY A 276 -15.47 29.30 23.47
CA GLY A 276 -14.04 29.53 23.66
C GLY A 276 -13.55 30.89 23.16
N GLU A 277 -12.28 31.18 23.43
CA GLU A 277 -11.56 32.35 22.87
C GLU A 277 -10.47 31.88 21.90
N PHE A 278 -10.45 32.48 20.71
CA PHE A 278 -9.54 32.15 19.62
C PHE A 278 -8.78 33.38 19.14
N VAL A 279 -7.50 33.18 18.85
CA VAL A 279 -6.66 34.10 18.08
C VAL A 279 -6.66 33.59 16.66
N THR A 280 -7.11 34.41 15.71
CA THR A 280 -7.24 34.08 14.30
C THR A 280 -6.28 34.91 13.47
N PHE A 281 -5.61 34.27 12.52
CA PHE A 281 -4.79 34.91 11.51
C PHE A 281 -5.38 34.58 10.13
N THR A 282 -5.91 35.60 9.45
CA THR A 282 -6.55 35.49 8.14
C THR A 282 -5.58 35.96 7.05
N LEU A 283 -5.26 35.07 6.12
CA LEU A 283 -4.55 35.39 4.89
C LEU A 283 -5.58 35.59 3.78
N ASP A 284 -5.72 36.83 3.31
CA ASP A 284 -6.56 37.18 2.17
C ASP A 284 -5.91 36.68 0.87
N GLY A 285 -6.63 35.86 0.11
CA GLY A 285 -6.20 35.40 -1.20
C GLY A 285 -5.87 36.56 -2.14
N ALA A 286 -6.57 37.70 -2.07
CA ALA A 286 -6.31 38.85 -2.92
C ALA A 286 -4.93 39.49 -2.68
N ALA A 287 -4.33 39.29 -1.51
CA ALA A 287 -3.02 39.82 -1.15
C ALA A 287 -1.84 38.99 -1.69
N LEU A 288 -2.10 37.78 -2.22
CA LEU A 288 -1.07 36.92 -2.79
C LEU A 288 -0.66 37.38 -4.20
N PRO A 289 0.61 37.16 -4.62
CA PRO A 289 1.14 37.60 -5.91
C PRO A 289 0.63 36.72 -7.07
N TRP A 290 -0.69 36.62 -7.24
CA TRP A 290 -1.32 35.80 -8.28
C TRP A 290 -0.96 36.25 -9.68
N ASP A 291 -0.65 37.52 -9.90
CA ASP A 291 -0.28 38.04 -11.22
C ASP A 291 1.09 37.51 -11.67
N GLU A 292 2.04 37.35 -10.74
CA GLU A 292 3.34 36.73 -11.02
C GLU A 292 3.18 35.24 -11.31
N ILE A 293 2.34 34.55 -10.54
CA ILE A 293 2.01 33.13 -10.75
C ILE A 293 1.27 32.95 -12.08
N ALA A 294 0.33 33.83 -12.41
CA ALA A 294 -0.43 33.81 -13.66
C ALA A 294 0.49 34.03 -14.86
N ALA A 295 1.47 34.93 -14.76
CA ALA A 295 2.48 35.14 -15.80
C ALA A 295 3.33 33.88 -16.03
N GLN A 296 3.80 33.23 -14.95
CA GLN A 296 4.54 31.97 -15.04
C GLN A 296 3.69 30.83 -15.61
N VAL A 297 2.43 30.72 -15.20
CA VAL A 297 1.48 29.73 -15.72
C VAL A 297 1.16 30.01 -17.18
N ALA A 298 0.97 31.25 -17.61
CA ALA A 298 0.72 31.59 -19.01
C ALA A 298 1.94 31.27 -19.90
N GLU A 299 3.15 31.54 -19.41
CA GLU A 299 4.41 31.13 -20.07
C GLU A 299 4.49 29.59 -20.19
N MET A 300 4.08 28.88 -19.13
CA MET A 300 4.11 27.42 -19.05
C MET A 300 2.88 26.69 -19.59
N ALA A 301 1.75 27.32 -19.89
CA ALA A 301 0.52 26.61 -20.31
C ALA A 301 -0.03 27.15 -21.63
N GLY A 302 0.46 28.30 -22.10
CA GLY A 302 -0.24 29.10 -23.10
C GLY A 302 -1.51 29.74 -22.53
N ASP A 303 -2.29 30.37 -23.41
CA ASP A 303 -3.57 30.97 -23.04
C ASP A 303 -4.64 29.87 -22.89
N VAL A 304 -4.99 29.54 -21.64
CA VAL A 304 -6.01 28.54 -21.31
C VAL A 304 -7.34 29.23 -21.05
N GLN A 305 -8.35 28.89 -21.85
CA GLN A 305 -9.68 29.48 -21.72
C GLN A 305 -10.26 29.24 -20.32
N GLY A 306 -10.56 30.32 -19.60
CA GLY A 306 -11.14 30.25 -18.26
C GLY A 306 -10.12 30.24 -17.12
N ALA A 307 -8.81 30.28 -17.38
CA ALA A 307 -7.77 30.40 -16.34
C ALA A 307 -8.00 31.60 -15.41
N GLU A 308 -8.50 32.72 -15.93
CA GLU A 308 -8.85 33.88 -15.10
C GLU A 308 -9.92 33.55 -14.05
N LYS A 309 -10.86 32.65 -14.33
CA LYS A 309 -11.86 32.23 -13.34
C LYS A 309 -11.24 31.45 -12.19
N VAL A 310 -10.16 30.71 -12.45
CA VAL A 310 -9.37 30.02 -11.41
C VAL A 310 -8.69 31.06 -10.53
N LEU A 311 -8.06 32.07 -11.14
CA LEU A 311 -7.41 33.16 -10.41
C LEU A 311 -8.41 33.99 -9.60
N GLU A 312 -9.57 34.34 -10.17
CA GLU A 312 -10.67 34.99 -9.46
C GLU A 312 -11.13 34.15 -8.26
N ARG A 313 -11.28 32.83 -8.44
CA ARG A 313 -11.64 31.93 -7.34
C ARG A 313 -10.57 31.88 -6.26
N LEU A 314 -9.29 31.77 -6.63
CA LEU A 314 -8.15 31.76 -5.70
C LEU A 314 -8.02 33.09 -4.93
N ARG A 315 -8.20 34.23 -5.61
CA ARG A 315 -8.24 35.57 -5.00
C ARG A 315 -9.39 35.72 -4.01
N ALA A 316 -10.51 35.01 -4.23
CA ALA A 316 -11.68 35.04 -3.36
C ALA A 316 -11.60 34.05 -2.18
N LEU A 317 -10.54 33.23 -2.07
CA LEU A 317 -10.35 32.36 -0.91
C LEU A 317 -9.70 33.14 0.23
N GLU A 318 -10.19 32.92 1.44
CA GLU A 318 -9.52 33.33 2.66
C GLU A 318 -8.95 32.08 3.33
N VAL A 319 -7.71 32.13 3.81
CA VAL A 319 -7.14 31.04 4.63
C VAL A 319 -7.04 31.54 6.06
N VAL A 320 -7.82 30.94 6.95
CA VAL A 320 -7.85 31.30 8.37
C VAL A 320 -7.16 30.23 9.19
N LEU A 321 -6.06 30.62 9.85
CA LEU A 321 -5.41 29.84 10.89
C LEU A 321 -5.93 30.32 12.25
N ALA A 322 -6.41 29.43 13.09
CA ALA A 322 -6.85 29.79 14.43
C ALA A 322 -6.27 28.87 15.49
N VAL A 323 -5.88 29.47 16.62
CA VAL A 323 -5.53 28.76 17.85
C VAL A 323 -6.35 29.33 19.00
N GLY A 324 -6.93 28.47 19.81
CA GLY A 324 -7.77 28.91 20.91
C GLY A 324 -7.99 27.86 21.96
N MET A 325 -8.77 28.23 22.97
CA MET A 325 -9.16 27.33 24.05
C MET A 325 -10.66 27.32 24.27
N VAL A 326 -11.22 26.11 24.36
CA VAL A 326 -12.60 25.83 24.79
C VAL A 326 -12.52 24.91 25.99
N ASP A 327 -12.97 25.35 27.17
CA ASP A 327 -12.81 24.63 28.44
C ASP A 327 -11.37 24.15 28.71
N ASP A 328 -11.12 22.84 28.60
CA ASP A 328 -9.84 22.16 28.76
C ASP A 328 -9.21 21.67 27.46
N TRP A 329 -9.72 22.16 26.33
CA TRP A 329 -9.22 21.82 25.01
C TRP A 329 -8.48 23.01 24.40
N VAL A 330 -7.24 22.76 23.99
CA VAL A 330 -6.53 23.62 23.06
C VAL A 330 -6.90 23.16 21.66
N ILE A 331 -7.42 24.07 20.85
CA ILE A 331 -7.86 23.79 19.48
C ILE A 331 -6.97 24.58 18.53
N ILE A 332 -6.41 23.89 17.54
CA ILE A 332 -5.70 24.47 16.39
C ILE A 332 -6.50 24.12 15.15
N THR A 333 -6.74 25.09 14.27
CA THR A 333 -7.52 24.85 13.06
C THR A 333 -7.04 25.67 11.88
N ILE A 334 -7.26 25.12 10.69
CA ILE A 334 -7.20 25.81 9.41
C ILE A 334 -8.57 25.64 8.73
N GLY A 335 -9.03 26.67 8.03
CA GLY A 335 -10.28 26.67 7.26
C GLY A 335 -10.45 27.94 6.44
N ASP A 336 -11.59 28.09 5.77
CA ASP A 336 -11.95 29.35 5.10
C ASP A 336 -12.45 30.43 6.08
N SER A 337 -12.79 30.01 7.29
CA SER A 337 -13.32 30.82 8.38
C SER A 337 -13.06 30.10 9.72
N VAL A 338 -13.70 30.56 10.80
CA VAL A 338 -13.77 29.80 12.07
C VAL A 338 -15.18 29.30 12.37
N ASP A 339 -16.12 29.47 11.44
CA ASP A 339 -17.54 29.19 11.66
C ASP A 339 -17.79 27.69 11.82
N HIS A 340 -16.93 26.85 11.24
CA HIS A 340 -16.94 25.41 11.42
C HIS A 340 -16.76 24.98 12.88
N LEU A 341 -16.07 25.77 13.71
CA LEU A 341 -15.90 25.48 15.13
C LEU A 341 -17.23 25.53 15.92
N GLU A 342 -18.25 26.28 15.45
CA GLU A 342 -19.59 26.28 16.06
C GLU A 342 -20.30 24.91 15.96
N LYS A 343 -19.84 24.03 15.06
CA LYS A 343 -20.37 22.67 14.92
C LYS A 343 -19.88 21.73 16.02
N LEU A 344 -18.79 22.08 16.72
CA LEU A 344 -18.22 21.24 17.78
C LEU A 344 -19.26 20.93 18.85
N ALA A 345 -19.39 19.65 19.17
CA ALA A 345 -20.47 19.11 19.99
C ALA A 345 -20.24 19.28 21.50
N PHE A 346 -19.46 20.27 21.94
CA PHE A 346 -19.15 20.54 23.36
C PHE A 346 -20.39 20.60 24.25
N GLN A 347 -21.44 21.27 23.77
CA GLN A 347 -22.66 21.51 24.55
C GLN A 347 -23.81 20.54 24.22
N ASN A 348 -23.69 19.76 23.14
CA ASN A 348 -24.76 18.86 22.68
C ASN A 348 -24.16 17.57 22.08
N PRO A 349 -23.82 16.59 22.93
CA PRO A 349 -23.23 15.32 22.49
C PRO A 349 -24.07 14.53 21.48
N ASP A 350 -25.40 14.72 21.43
CA ASP A 350 -26.28 14.06 20.45
C ASP A 350 -26.03 14.56 19.00
N LYS A 351 -25.37 15.71 18.85
CA LYS A 351 -24.89 16.23 17.56
C LYS A 351 -23.47 15.77 17.23
N GLY A 352 -22.82 15.04 18.14
CA GLY A 352 -21.46 14.54 17.98
C GLY A 352 -21.39 13.26 17.15
N LEU A 353 -20.21 13.00 16.59
CA LEU A 353 -19.90 11.82 15.80
C LEU A 353 -20.11 10.53 16.59
N LEU A 354 -19.84 10.56 17.89
CA LEU A 354 -20.05 9.43 18.80
C LEU A 354 -21.50 8.96 18.85
N ALA A 355 -22.51 9.77 18.47
CA ALA A 355 -23.92 9.36 18.44
C ALA A 355 -24.31 8.59 17.16
N THR A 356 -23.46 8.59 16.14
CA THR A 356 -23.77 8.00 14.82
C THR A 356 -23.77 6.47 14.83
N ARG A 357 -24.38 5.85 13.81
CA ARG A 357 -24.44 4.39 13.66
C ARG A 357 -23.04 3.74 13.61
N PRO A 358 -22.05 4.25 12.84
CA PRO A 358 -20.71 3.65 12.78
C PRO A 358 -19.99 3.57 14.13
N PHE A 359 -20.36 4.41 15.10
CA PHE A 359 -19.75 4.44 16.43
C PHE A 359 -20.45 3.53 17.46
N ALA A 360 -21.53 2.84 17.09
CA ALA A 360 -22.22 1.91 17.99
C ALA A 360 -21.31 0.84 18.60
N PRO A 361 -20.39 0.20 17.83
CA PRO A 361 -19.47 -0.79 18.39
C PRO A 361 -18.48 -0.18 19.39
N LEU A 362 -18.00 1.05 19.15
CA LEU A 362 -17.11 1.74 20.10
C LEU A 362 -17.86 2.07 21.39
N ARG A 363 -19.12 2.50 21.31
CA ARG A 363 -19.95 2.76 22.50
C ARG A 363 -20.20 1.49 23.32
N ALA A 364 -20.33 0.34 22.67
CA ALA A 364 -20.47 -0.94 23.35
C ALA A 364 -19.22 -1.35 24.15
N ASP A 365 -18.05 -0.85 23.74
CA ASP A 365 -16.75 -1.10 24.35
C ASP A 365 -16.21 0.11 25.15
N ALA A 366 -17.06 1.07 25.52
CA ALA A 366 -16.66 2.34 26.10
C ALA A 366 -15.96 2.25 27.47
N ASP A 367 -16.15 1.13 28.17
CA ASP A 367 -15.52 0.78 29.45
C ASP A 367 -14.12 0.20 29.30
N LYS A 368 -13.73 -0.19 28.09
CA LYS A 368 -12.37 -0.65 27.78
C LYS A 368 -11.37 0.51 27.77
N PRO A 369 -10.09 0.25 28.05
CA PRO A 369 -9.05 1.28 28.01
C PRO A 369 -8.65 1.61 26.56
N ILE A 370 -9.52 2.36 25.86
CA ILE A 370 -9.33 2.75 24.45
C ILE A 370 -8.04 3.54 24.28
N THR A 371 -7.23 3.17 23.28
CA THR A 371 -5.92 3.76 22.96
C THR A 371 -5.90 4.54 21.66
N ALA A 372 -6.71 4.16 20.68
CA ALA A 372 -6.84 4.89 19.42
C ALA A 372 -8.22 4.69 18.79
N ILE A 373 -8.65 5.68 18.00
CA ILE A 373 -9.88 5.66 17.21
C ILE A 373 -9.54 6.22 15.82
N SER A 374 -10.03 5.58 14.76
CA SER A 374 -9.97 6.11 13.40
C SER A 374 -11.31 5.93 12.71
N TYR A 375 -11.73 6.91 11.94
CA TYR A 375 -12.98 6.89 11.21
C TYR A 375 -12.86 7.59 9.87
N VAL A 376 -13.53 7.04 8.87
CA VAL A 376 -13.70 7.59 7.53
C VAL A 376 -15.20 7.54 7.20
N SER A 377 -15.77 8.69 6.84
CA SER A 377 -17.16 8.78 6.41
C SER A 377 -17.39 8.08 5.08
N LYS A 378 -18.66 7.75 4.78
CA LYS A 378 -19.03 7.21 3.47
C LYS A 378 -18.62 8.16 2.33
N GLN A 379 -18.87 9.46 2.48
CA GLN A 379 -18.57 10.46 1.46
C GLN A 379 -17.07 10.54 1.18
N LEU A 380 -16.25 10.46 2.22
CA LEU A 380 -14.81 10.43 2.05
C LEU A 380 -14.35 9.10 1.44
N ALA A 381 -14.91 7.97 1.85
CA ALA A 381 -14.61 6.67 1.25
C ALA A 381 -14.94 6.64 -0.24
N GLU A 382 -16.08 7.21 -0.65
CA GLU A 382 -16.46 7.40 -2.06
C GLU A 382 -15.47 8.29 -2.79
N ALA A 383 -15.03 9.38 -2.16
CA ALA A 383 -14.06 10.30 -2.75
C ALA A 383 -12.65 9.72 -2.88
N ILE A 384 -12.31 8.58 -2.27
CA ILE A 384 -10.98 7.94 -2.37
C ILE A 384 -11.01 6.58 -3.06
N SER A 385 -12.19 6.14 -3.51
CA SER A 385 -12.38 4.86 -4.20
C SER A 385 -12.59 5.10 -5.69
N THR A 386 -12.25 4.12 -6.51
CA THR A 386 -12.69 4.10 -7.91
C THR A 386 -14.21 3.88 -7.96
N THR A 387 -14.90 4.74 -8.70
CA THR A 387 -16.36 4.72 -8.84
C THR A 387 -16.76 4.31 -10.27
N PRO A 388 -18.02 3.86 -10.49
CA PRO A 388 -18.52 3.60 -11.83
C PRO A 388 -18.38 4.81 -12.77
N ASP A 389 -18.58 6.02 -12.25
CA ASP A 389 -18.40 7.27 -13.01
C ASP A 389 -16.95 7.43 -13.51
N ASP A 390 -15.95 7.02 -12.72
CA ASP A 390 -14.55 7.05 -13.18
C ASP A 390 -14.28 6.06 -14.33
N LEU A 391 -14.99 4.93 -14.36
CA LEU A 391 -14.90 4.00 -15.50
C LEU A 391 -15.55 4.61 -16.75
N ASP A 392 -16.67 5.31 -16.60
CA ASP A 392 -17.34 6.00 -17.70
C ASP A 392 -16.48 7.16 -18.24
N ASP A 393 -15.84 7.95 -17.36
CA ASP A 393 -14.84 8.96 -17.73
C ASP A 393 -13.68 8.35 -18.53
N ALA A 394 -13.20 7.16 -18.13
CA ALA A 394 -12.17 6.43 -18.85
C ALA A 394 -12.64 5.93 -20.23
N VAL A 395 -13.91 5.48 -20.34
CA VAL A 395 -14.52 5.09 -21.61
C VAL A 395 -14.59 6.28 -22.56
N GLU A 396 -15.04 7.45 -22.10
CA GLU A 396 -15.10 8.66 -22.92
C GLU A 396 -13.70 9.12 -23.33
N SER A 397 -12.73 9.12 -22.41
CA SER A 397 -11.34 9.50 -22.70
C SER A 397 -10.70 8.61 -23.76
N LEU A 398 -10.81 7.28 -23.62
CA LEU A 398 -10.29 6.33 -24.59
C LEU A 398 -11.03 6.39 -25.93
N SER A 399 -12.34 6.67 -25.91
CA SER A 399 -13.13 6.86 -27.13
C SER A 399 -12.74 8.15 -27.88
N GLY A 400 -12.43 9.22 -27.15
CA GLY A 400 -11.89 10.46 -27.71
C GLY A 400 -10.54 10.24 -28.40
N LEU A 401 -9.60 9.55 -27.73
CA LEU A 401 -8.32 9.18 -28.32
C LEU A 401 -8.48 8.33 -29.60
N ALA A 402 -9.44 7.42 -29.62
CA ALA A 402 -9.74 6.62 -30.80
C ALA A 402 -10.28 7.46 -31.97
N ALA A 403 -11.07 8.50 -31.69
CA ALA A 403 -11.57 9.43 -32.71
C ALA A 403 -10.45 10.33 -33.25
N ASP A 404 -9.58 10.83 -32.37
CA ASP A 404 -8.44 11.68 -32.74
C ASP A 404 -7.39 10.93 -33.57
N ALA A 405 -7.30 9.60 -33.41
CA ALA A 405 -6.45 8.73 -34.21
C ALA A 405 -6.90 8.60 -35.68
N GLY A 406 -8.02 9.24 -36.08
CA GLY A 406 -8.51 9.24 -37.45
C GLY A 406 -9.04 7.88 -37.92
N LEU A 407 -9.53 7.06 -36.98
CA LEU A 407 -10.07 5.75 -37.29
C LEU A 407 -11.38 5.85 -38.11
N PRO A 408 -11.75 4.81 -38.89
CA PRO A 408 -13.04 4.81 -39.57
C PRO A 408 -14.21 4.95 -38.58
N PRO A 409 -15.32 5.67 -38.92
CA PRO A 409 -16.44 5.87 -37.99
C PRO A 409 -17.08 4.57 -37.47
N ALA A 410 -16.98 3.49 -38.26
CA ALA A 410 -17.42 2.16 -37.82
C ALA A 410 -16.52 1.59 -36.71
N ALA A 411 -15.21 1.85 -36.78
CA ALA A 411 -14.23 1.42 -35.78
C ALA A 411 -14.44 2.14 -34.46
N GLU A 412 -14.58 3.47 -34.47
CA GLU A 412 -14.89 4.28 -33.28
C GLU A 412 -16.14 3.76 -32.56
N LYS A 413 -17.22 3.51 -33.31
CA LYS A 413 -18.48 2.99 -32.77
C LYS A 413 -18.32 1.59 -32.15
N ASP A 414 -17.57 0.71 -32.80
CA ASP A 414 -17.36 -0.66 -32.30
C ASP A 414 -16.40 -0.68 -31.08
N ILE A 415 -15.37 0.17 -31.06
CA ILE A 415 -14.46 0.39 -29.91
C ILE A 415 -15.23 0.92 -28.72
N ARG A 416 -16.00 2.01 -28.89
CA ARG A 416 -16.81 2.58 -27.79
C ARG A 416 -17.77 1.55 -27.22
N ARG A 417 -18.45 0.76 -28.07
CA ARG A 417 -19.35 -0.31 -27.61
C ARG A 417 -18.61 -1.41 -26.83
N TRP A 418 -17.38 -1.73 -27.21
CA TRP A 418 -16.57 -2.69 -26.46
C TRP A 418 -16.13 -2.12 -25.11
N LEU A 419 -15.63 -0.88 -25.08
CA LEU A 419 -15.25 -0.17 -23.86
C LEU A 419 -16.43 -0.06 -22.87
N THR A 420 -17.62 0.35 -23.33
CA THR A 420 -18.83 0.41 -22.50
C THR A 420 -19.20 -0.96 -21.92
N ARG A 421 -19.15 -2.03 -22.73
CA ARG A 421 -19.44 -3.39 -22.22
C ARG A 421 -18.43 -3.86 -21.18
N ALA A 422 -17.15 -3.53 -21.38
CA ALA A 422 -16.11 -3.84 -20.38
C ALA A 422 -16.38 -3.05 -19.09
N SER A 423 -16.63 -1.74 -19.18
CA SER A 423 -17.01 -0.88 -18.04
C SER A 423 -18.21 -1.46 -17.28
N ASP A 424 -19.29 -1.81 -17.98
CA ASP A 424 -20.50 -2.39 -17.37
C ASP A 424 -20.21 -3.70 -16.61
N GLU A 425 -19.38 -4.57 -17.15
CA GLU A 425 -19.03 -5.85 -16.51
C GLU A 425 -18.14 -5.66 -15.26
N PHE A 426 -17.21 -4.71 -15.30
CA PHE A 426 -16.40 -4.36 -14.12
C PHE A 426 -17.21 -3.59 -13.08
N GLY A 427 -18.03 -2.62 -13.50
CA GLY A 427 -18.86 -1.77 -12.65
C GLY A 427 -19.82 -2.55 -11.76
N LYS A 428 -20.46 -3.61 -12.28
CA LYS A 428 -21.33 -4.50 -11.49
C LYS A 428 -20.63 -5.18 -10.31
N ARG A 429 -19.31 -5.31 -10.36
CA ARG A 429 -18.49 -6.03 -9.37
C ARG A 429 -17.68 -5.09 -8.49
N MET A 430 -17.78 -3.78 -8.71
CA MET A 430 -17.06 -2.82 -7.90
C MET A 430 -17.66 -2.73 -6.49
N PRO A 431 -16.80 -2.56 -5.47
CA PRO A 431 -17.27 -2.26 -4.13
C PRO A 431 -18.12 -0.98 -4.12
N GLU A 432 -19.18 -0.97 -3.32
CA GLU A 432 -19.95 0.24 -3.01
C GLU A 432 -19.39 0.82 -1.70
N PRO A 433 -18.64 1.94 -1.75
CA PRO A 433 -17.92 2.43 -0.57
C PRO A 433 -18.87 2.74 0.59
N GLY A 434 -18.49 2.27 1.77
CA GLY A 434 -19.18 2.55 3.03
C GLY A 434 -18.28 3.28 4.01
N ALA A 435 -18.85 3.71 5.13
CA ALA A 435 -18.05 4.24 6.23
C ALA A 435 -17.07 3.17 6.75
N TRP A 436 -16.00 3.63 7.38
CA TRP A 436 -15.03 2.79 8.08
C TRP A 436 -14.79 3.34 9.47
N MET A 437 -14.71 2.46 10.47
CA MET A 437 -14.44 2.83 11.86
C MET A 437 -13.56 1.77 12.51
N SER A 438 -12.43 2.17 13.07
CA SER A 438 -11.56 1.29 13.82
C SER A 438 -11.22 1.88 15.18
N TYR A 439 -10.98 1.01 16.15
CA TYR A 439 -10.49 1.39 17.47
C TYR A 439 -9.62 0.29 18.05
N SER A 440 -8.75 0.68 18.97
CA SER A 440 -7.89 -0.21 19.73
C SER A 440 -7.97 0.08 21.22
N PHE A 441 -7.66 -0.91 22.04
CA PHE A 441 -7.59 -0.82 23.49
C PHE A 441 -6.51 -1.75 24.04
N PHE A 442 -6.10 -1.51 25.27
CA PHE A 442 -5.23 -2.44 25.99
C PHE A 442 -5.98 -3.71 26.40
N SER A 443 -5.40 -4.86 26.12
CA SER A 443 -5.82 -6.16 26.65
C SER A 443 -4.84 -6.65 27.70
N GLU A 444 -5.13 -7.78 28.36
CA GLU A 444 -4.21 -8.41 29.32
C GLU A 444 -2.88 -8.84 28.67
N GLN A 445 -2.88 -9.15 27.38
CA GLN A 445 -1.74 -9.71 26.67
C GLN A 445 -1.02 -8.70 25.76
N GLY A 446 -1.55 -7.48 25.60
CA GLY A 446 -1.02 -6.49 24.67
C GLY A 446 -2.10 -5.55 24.17
N TYR A 447 -2.29 -5.52 22.85
CA TYR A 447 -3.30 -4.68 22.19
C TYR A 447 -4.33 -5.54 21.50
N GLU A 448 -5.54 -5.01 21.47
CA GLU A 448 -6.68 -5.60 20.80
C GLU A 448 -7.49 -4.49 20.15
N GLY A 449 -8.13 -4.79 19.03
CA GLY A 449 -8.94 -3.80 18.35
C GLY A 449 -9.86 -4.37 17.31
N TYR A 450 -10.75 -3.51 16.84
CA TYR A 450 -11.71 -3.82 15.80
C TYR A 450 -11.60 -2.83 14.67
N ALA A 451 -11.80 -3.29 13.44
CA ALA A 451 -12.01 -2.47 12.27
C ALA A 451 -13.31 -2.89 11.59
N TRP A 452 -14.24 -1.94 11.47
CA TRP A 452 -15.57 -2.10 10.89
C TRP A 452 -15.61 -1.41 9.54
N ASN A 453 -15.93 -2.16 8.49
CA ASN A 453 -16.05 -1.67 7.13
C ASN A 453 -17.47 -1.92 6.60
N TRP A 454 -18.21 -0.86 6.33
CA TRP A 454 -19.59 -0.93 5.81
C TRP A 454 -19.66 -0.93 4.27
N THR A 455 -18.53 -1.08 3.58
CA THR A 455 -18.48 -1.24 2.13
C THR A 455 -19.28 -2.47 1.70
N ARG A 456 -20.13 -2.29 0.69
CA ARG A 456 -20.99 -3.35 0.13
C ARG A 456 -20.41 -3.87 -1.19
N ASN A 457 -21.03 -4.93 -1.71
CA ASN A 457 -20.60 -5.62 -2.93
C ASN A 457 -19.16 -6.16 -2.89
N LEU A 458 -18.65 -6.50 -1.70
CA LEU A 458 -17.33 -7.11 -1.55
C LEU A 458 -17.37 -8.58 -2.03
N PRO A 459 -16.30 -9.08 -2.69
CA PRO A 459 -16.26 -10.42 -3.28
C PRO A 459 -16.03 -11.53 -2.25
N PHE A 460 -16.46 -11.33 -1.00
CA PHE A 460 -16.10 -12.14 0.15
C PHE A 460 -17.26 -12.99 0.68
N ASP A 461 -16.94 -14.18 1.17
CA ASP A 461 -17.92 -15.12 1.75
C ASP A 461 -17.51 -15.55 3.16
N GLY A 462 -18.30 -15.15 4.16
CA GLY A 462 -18.11 -15.52 5.56
C GLY A 462 -19.13 -16.55 6.08
N ALA A 463 -19.83 -17.28 5.20
CA ALA A 463 -20.94 -18.14 5.61
C ALA A 463 -20.51 -19.45 6.33
N LYS A 464 -19.22 -19.83 6.25
CA LYS A 464 -18.70 -21.09 6.80
C LYS A 464 -17.34 -20.91 7.47
N PRO A 465 -16.90 -21.83 8.35
CA PRO A 465 -15.52 -21.83 8.87
C PRO A 465 -14.47 -22.00 7.77
N LEU A 466 -13.24 -21.53 8.00
CA LEU A 466 -12.13 -21.62 7.03
C LEU A 466 -11.38 -22.96 7.18
N ASP A 467 -11.96 -24.04 6.65
CA ASP A 467 -11.39 -25.39 6.75
C ASP A 467 -9.96 -25.50 6.20
N LEU A 468 -9.55 -24.64 5.28
CA LEU A 468 -8.20 -24.67 4.69
C LEU A 468 -7.11 -24.29 5.70
N LEU A 469 -7.45 -23.72 6.86
CA LEU A 469 -6.51 -23.44 7.96
C LEU A 469 -5.84 -24.72 8.49
N ARG A 470 -6.44 -25.90 8.29
CA ARG A 470 -5.80 -27.18 8.61
C ARG A 470 -4.71 -27.60 7.63
N HIS A 471 -4.56 -26.90 6.50
CA HIS A 471 -3.55 -27.21 5.47
C HIS A 471 -2.40 -26.19 5.47
N THR A 472 -2.02 -25.74 6.66
CA THR A 472 -0.99 -24.71 6.87
C THR A 472 0.37 -25.27 7.29
N GLY A 473 0.48 -26.60 7.44
CA GLY A 473 1.71 -27.25 7.91
C GLY A 473 1.94 -27.14 9.42
N GLY A 474 0.87 -26.87 10.19
CA GLY A 474 0.81 -26.90 11.66
C GLY A 474 1.33 -25.64 12.33
N THR A 475 2.64 -25.39 12.24
CA THR A 475 3.33 -24.25 12.88
C THR A 475 4.00 -23.35 11.84
N PRO A 476 3.26 -22.70 10.92
CA PRO A 476 3.86 -21.78 9.95
C PRO A 476 4.38 -20.51 10.62
N VAL A 477 5.32 -19.82 9.98
CA VAL A 477 5.78 -18.47 10.39
C VAL A 477 4.63 -17.48 10.24
N ALA A 478 3.94 -17.53 9.11
CA ALA A 478 2.77 -16.69 8.85
C ALA A 478 1.73 -17.43 8.00
N VAL A 479 0.47 -17.10 8.22
CA VAL A 479 -0.67 -17.54 7.40
C VAL A 479 -1.61 -16.37 7.17
N ALA A 480 -2.14 -16.29 5.95
CA ALA A 480 -3.29 -15.46 5.60
C ALA A 480 -4.23 -16.30 4.76
N MET A 481 -5.51 -16.35 5.13
CA MET A 481 -6.54 -17.18 4.51
C MET A 481 -7.76 -16.33 4.23
N GLN A 482 -8.37 -16.50 3.06
CA GLN A 482 -9.57 -15.76 2.68
C GLN A 482 -10.50 -16.62 1.85
N ARG A 483 -11.82 -16.45 2.02
CA ARG A 483 -12.84 -17.03 1.16
C ARG A 483 -13.46 -15.97 0.26
N PHE A 484 -13.44 -16.25 -1.04
CA PHE A 484 -14.13 -15.47 -2.05
C PHE A 484 -15.49 -16.08 -2.40
N ARG A 485 -16.45 -15.24 -2.75
CA ARG A 485 -17.69 -15.70 -3.38
C ARG A 485 -17.34 -16.31 -4.74
N SER A 486 -17.95 -17.45 -5.04
CA SER A 486 -17.88 -18.00 -6.39
C SER A 486 -18.71 -17.13 -7.34
N ASP A 487 -18.07 -16.53 -8.35
CA ASP A 487 -18.75 -15.94 -9.51
C ASP A 487 -18.41 -16.76 -10.77
N PRO A 488 -19.25 -17.74 -11.13
CA PRO A 488 -19.02 -18.57 -12.32
C PRO A 488 -18.97 -17.78 -13.63
N ARG A 489 -19.53 -16.55 -13.66
CA ARG A 489 -19.62 -15.73 -14.87
C ARG A 489 -18.39 -14.84 -15.07
N LEU A 490 -17.52 -14.71 -14.06
CA LEU A 490 -16.36 -13.83 -14.13
C LEU A 490 -15.40 -14.25 -15.23
N LEU A 491 -15.09 -15.55 -15.33
CA LEU A 491 -14.20 -16.08 -16.37
C LEU A 491 -14.79 -15.82 -17.77
N ASP A 492 -16.09 -16.02 -17.95
CA ASP A 492 -16.76 -15.78 -19.23
C ASP A 492 -16.77 -14.29 -19.61
N ALA A 493 -16.95 -13.39 -18.63
CA ALA A 493 -16.86 -11.96 -18.85
C ALA A 493 -15.44 -11.54 -19.29
N VAL A 494 -14.40 -12.01 -18.60
CA VAL A 494 -13.00 -11.73 -18.95
C VAL A 494 -12.65 -12.26 -20.34
N VAL A 495 -12.99 -13.52 -20.63
CA VAL A 495 -12.77 -14.14 -21.95
C VAL A 495 -13.49 -13.34 -23.04
N GLY A 496 -14.75 -12.94 -22.81
CA GLY A 496 -15.52 -12.14 -23.74
C GLY A 496 -14.91 -10.76 -24.01
N ILE A 497 -14.35 -10.10 -23.00
CA ILE A 497 -13.65 -8.81 -23.14
C ILE A 497 -12.39 -8.98 -23.98
N VAL A 498 -11.55 -9.99 -23.69
CA VAL A 498 -10.31 -10.27 -24.44
C VAL A 498 -10.61 -10.63 -25.89
N GLN A 499 -11.59 -11.51 -26.14
CA GLN A 499 -12.03 -11.86 -27.49
C GLN A 499 -12.58 -10.64 -28.25
N GLY A 500 -13.30 -9.75 -27.54
CA GLY A 500 -13.78 -8.49 -28.11
C GLY A 500 -12.63 -7.58 -28.54
N ALA A 501 -11.61 -7.42 -27.70
CA ALA A 501 -10.41 -6.64 -28.01
C ALA A 501 -9.66 -7.21 -29.23
N TRP A 502 -9.45 -8.53 -29.22
CA TRP A 502 -8.82 -9.25 -30.34
C TRP A 502 -9.58 -9.03 -31.65
N SER A 503 -10.90 -9.18 -31.63
CA SER A 503 -11.75 -9.00 -32.82
C SER A 503 -11.69 -7.58 -33.38
N LEU A 504 -11.59 -6.57 -32.51
CA LEU A 504 -11.42 -5.18 -32.92
C LEU A 504 -10.06 -4.94 -33.57
N PHE A 505 -8.99 -5.45 -32.96
CA PHE A 505 -7.64 -5.35 -33.51
C PHE A 505 -7.52 -6.06 -34.87
N ALA A 506 -8.00 -7.30 -34.98
CA ALA A 506 -7.98 -8.05 -36.24
C ALA A 506 -8.75 -7.33 -37.36
N LYS A 507 -9.87 -6.67 -37.03
CA LYS A 507 -10.71 -5.96 -38.00
C LYS A 507 -10.15 -4.61 -38.43
N TYR A 508 -9.57 -3.84 -37.50
CA TYR A 508 -9.21 -2.44 -37.73
C TYR A 508 -7.71 -2.13 -37.60
N GLY A 509 -6.99 -2.83 -36.72
CA GLY A 509 -5.56 -2.67 -36.49
C GLY A 509 -4.72 -3.46 -37.50
N ARG A 510 -5.01 -4.75 -37.69
CA ARG A 510 -4.26 -5.64 -38.59
C ARG A 510 -4.08 -5.05 -40.01
N PRO A 511 -5.11 -4.48 -40.68
CA PRO A 511 -4.92 -3.92 -42.03
C PRO A 511 -3.96 -2.72 -42.12
N GLN A 512 -3.62 -2.09 -40.98
CA GLN A 512 -2.73 -0.94 -40.91
C GLN A 512 -1.26 -1.33 -40.68
N LEU A 513 -1.01 -2.59 -40.31
CA LEU A 513 0.34 -3.11 -40.11
C LEU A 513 1.04 -3.30 -41.48
N ASP A 514 2.38 -3.24 -41.50
CA ASP A 514 3.14 -3.64 -42.67
C ASP A 514 3.00 -5.15 -42.95
N ALA A 515 3.40 -5.57 -44.16
CA ALA A 515 3.21 -6.95 -44.60
C ALA A 515 3.91 -7.98 -43.71
N GLU A 516 5.12 -7.67 -43.23
CA GLU A 516 5.89 -8.55 -42.36
C GLU A 516 5.19 -8.76 -41.01
N THR A 517 4.70 -7.67 -40.41
CA THR A 517 3.97 -7.70 -39.15
C THR A 517 2.59 -8.34 -39.31
N GLN A 518 1.93 -8.19 -40.47
CA GLN A 518 0.71 -8.92 -40.80
C GLN A 518 0.96 -10.42 -40.88
N ASP A 519 2.05 -10.85 -41.52
CA ASP A 519 2.43 -12.26 -41.62
C ASP A 519 2.75 -12.85 -40.23
N GLN A 520 3.44 -12.09 -39.36
CA GLN A 520 3.67 -12.49 -37.96
C GLN A 520 2.36 -12.60 -37.17
N PHE A 521 1.45 -11.63 -37.34
CA PHE A 521 0.13 -11.66 -36.72
C PHE A 521 -0.69 -12.87 -37.18
N ASP A 522 -0.69 -13.17 -38.47
CA ASP A 522 -1.40 -14.33 -39.03
C ASP A 522 -0.81 -15.64 -38.50
N GLY A 523 0.52 -15.73 -38.40
CA GLY A 523 1.19 -16.87 -37.77
C GLY A 523 0.80 -17.04 -36.30
N PHE A 524 0.67 -15.93 -35.55
CA PHE A 524 0.19 -15.95 -34.17
C PHE A 524 -1.29 -16.38 -34.10
N GLU A 525 -2.14 -15.86 -34.97
CA GLU A 525 -3.57 -16.21 -35.03
C GLU A 525 -3.77 -17.69 -35.36
N GLU A 526 -2.99 -18.23 -36.30
CA GLU A 526 -3.06 -19.63 -36.69
C GLU A 526 -2.57 -20.57 -35.58
N HIS A 527 -1.50 -20.20 -34.87
CA HIS A 527 -0.81 -21.14 -33.98
C HIS A 527 -1.03 -20.91 -32.48
N MET A 528 -1.27 -19.68 -32.02
CA MET A 528 -1.35 -19.34 -30.59
C MET A 528 -2.79 -19.10 -30.12
N VAL A 529 -3.63 -18.43 -30.91
CA VAL A 529 -5.03 -18.14 -30.51
C VAL A 529 -5.83 -19.41 -30.17
N PRO A 530 -5.74 -20.52 -30.93
CA PRO A 530 -6.43 -21.77 -30.57
C PRO A 530 -5.98 -22.34 -29.21
N LEU A 531 -4.72 -22.14 -28.83
CA LEU A 531 -4.18 -22.61 -27.54
C LEU A 531 -4.76 -21.82 -26.38
N GLY A 532 -5.01 -20.52 -26.57
CA GLY A 532 -5.74 -19.70 -25.59
C GLY A 532 -7.17 -20.20 -25.34
N GLY A 533 -7.86 -20.67 -26.38
CA GLY A 533 -9.17 -21.33 -26.25
C GLY A 533 -9.09 -22.62 -25.44
N LYS A 534 -8.12 -23.48 -25.75
CA LYS A 534 -7.86 -24.72 -24.99
C LYS A 534 -7.56 -24.44 -23.51
N LEU A 535 -6.75 -23.42 -23.22
CA LEU A 535 -6.45 -23.00 -21.84
C LEU A 535 -7.74 -22.64 -21.09
N ALA A 536 -8.58 -21.81 -21.67
CA ALA A 536 -9.86 -21.43 -21.08
C ALA A 536 -10.77 -22.65 -20.84
N ASP A 537 -10.79 -23.62 -21.76
CA ASP A 537 -11.58 -24.83 -21.64
C ASP A 537 -11.06 -25.77 -20.54
N VAL A 538 -9.74 -25.93 -20.38
CA VAL A 538 -9.15 -26.71 -19.28
C VAL A 538 -9.46 -26.07 -17.93
N ILE A 539 -9.31 -24.74 -17.82
CA ILE A 539 -9.63 -24.01 -16.60
C ILE A 539 -11.12 -24.17 -16.26
N ARG A 540 -12.01 -23.89 -17.23
CA ARG A 540 -13.47 -23.91 -17.05
C ARG A 540 -14.00 -25.32 -16.79
N GLY A 541 -13.52 -26.31 -17.54
CA GLY A 541 -14.07 -27.66 -17.56
C GLY A 541 -13.45 -28.60 -16.53
N LYS A 542 -12.21 -28.35 -16.10
CA LYS A 542 -11.48 -29.25 -15.21
C LYS A 542 -11.01 -28.59 -13.92
N LEU A 543 -10.29 -27.47 -13.99
CA LEU A 543 -9.64 -26.92 -12.79
C LEU A 543 -10.61 -26.22 -11.84
N VAL A 544 -11.42 -25.27 -12.34
CA VAL A 544 -12.37 -24.52 -11.51
C VAL A 544 -13.40 -25.45 -10.83
N PRO A 545 -14.03 -26.42 -11.52
CA PRO A 545 -14.97 -27.34 -10.89
C PRO A 545 -14.33 -28.28 -9.86
N ALA A 546 -13.02 -28.54 -9.99
CA ALA A 546 -12.29 -29.41 -9.08
C ALA A 546 -11.83 -28.72 -7.78
N LEU A 547 -11.83 -27.38 -7.74
CA LEU A 547 -11.55 -26.60 -6.54
C LEU A 547 -12.84 -26.45 -5.71
N ALA A 548 -12.69 -26.45 -4.38
CA ALA A 548 -13.82 -26.28 -3.46
C ALA A 548 -14.00 -24.81 -3.03
N ASP A 549 -15.22 -24.44 -2.61
CA ASP A 549 -15.55 -23.42 -1.59
C ASP A 549 -14.81 -22.06 -1.61
N GLY A 550 -14.17 -21.64 -2.72
CA GLY A 550 -13.59 -20.31 -2.95
C GLY A 550 -12.46 -19.86 -2.01
N GLN A 551 -11.91 -20.76 -1.17
CA GLN A 551 -10.83 -20.42 -0.24
C GLN A 551 -9.48 -20.30 -0.96
N VAL A 552 -8.67 -19.35 -0.53
CA VAL A 552 -7.27 -19.17 -0.96
C VAL A 552 -6.45 -18.84 0.27
N GLY A 553 -5.36 -19.58 0.46
CA GLY A 553 -4.41 -19.36 1.54
C GLY A 553 -3.03 -19.03 1.05
N PHE A 554 -2.38 -18.08 1.72
CA PHE A 554 -0.95 -17.87 1.68
C PHE A 554 -0.33 -18.36 2.99
N VAL A 555 0.74 -19.13 2.89
CA VAL A 555 1.48 -19.66 4.03
C VAL A 555 2.96 -19.40 3.82
N LEU A 556 3.60 -18.81 4.82
CA LEU A 556 5.05 -18.68 4.88
C LEU A 556 5.58 -19.62 5.95
N ASP A 557 6.47 -20.53 5.57
CA ASP A 557 7.22 -21.38 6.49
C ASP A 557 8.72 -21.08 6.32
N ALA A 558 9.51 -21.52 7.28
CA ALA A 558 10.96 -21.45 7.22
C ALA A 558 11.55 -22.65 7.95
N LYS A 559 11.21 -23.88 7.52
CA LYS A 559 11.68 -25.13 8.14
C LYS A 559 12.83 -25.77 7.37
N ALA A 560 12.86 -25.64 6.06
CA ALA A 560 14.02 -26.08 5.27
C ALA A 560 15.26 -25.26 5.62
N ARG A 561 16.44 -25.89 5.55
CA ARG A 561 17.72 -25.29 5.95
C ARG A 561 18.77 -25.61 4.89
N THR A 562 19.58 -24.63 4.53
CA THR A 562 20.70 -24.81 3.61
C THR A 562 22.00 -24.26 4.20
N LYS A 563 23.13 -24.84 3.80
CA LYS A 563 24.44 -24.21 3.96
C LYS A 563 24.79 -23.31 2.79
N ARG A 564 24.24 -23.54 1.60
CA ARG A 564 24.62 -22.84 0.37
C ARG A 564 23.38 -22.68 -0.52
N PRO A 565 22.75 -21.49 -0.54
CA PRO A 565 21.50 -21.29 -1.27
C PRO A 565 21.68 -21.27 -2.79
N HIS A 566 22.88 -20.95 -3.27
CA HIS A 566 23.22 -20.92 -4.69
C HIS A 566 24.70 -21.28 -4.91
N LYS A 567 25.03 -21.96 -6.01
CA LYS A 567 26.39 -22.43 -6.32
C LYS A 567 27.43 -21.32 -6.46
N GLU A 568 27.01 -20.12 -6.86
CA GLU A 568 27.89 -18.94 -7.01
C GLU A 568 28.03 -18.15 -5.70
N LEU A 569 27.39 -18.60 -4.63
CA LEU A 569 27.50 -18.01 -3.32
C LEU A 569 28.34 -18.92 -2.41
N PRO A 570 29.17 -18.35 -1.52
CA PRO A 570 29.92 -19.14 -0.56
C PRO A 570 29.00 -19.96 0.34
N ALA A 571 29.52 -21.05 0.91
CA ALA A 571 28.80 -21.77 1.96
C ALA A 571 28.73 -20.91 3.23
N SER A 572 27.76 -21.20 4.10
CA SER A 572 27.69 -20.66 5.46
C SER A 572 27.98 -21.75 6.48
N ALA A 573 28.81 -21.41 7.47
CA ALA A 573 29.03 -22.28 8.62
C ALA A 573 27.75 -22.48 9.45
N GLU A 574 26.88 -21.47 9.49
CA GLU A 574 25.56 -21.54 10.12
C GLU A 574 24.48 -21.94 9.11
N LEU A 575 23.52 -22.76 9.52
CA LEU A 575 22.41 -23.13 8.65
C LEU A 575 21.48 -21.94 8.40
N LEU A 576 21.19 -21.67 7.12
CA LEU A 576 20.28 -20.63 6.67
C LEU A 576 18.86 -21.18 6.51
N PRO A 577 17.86 -20.66 7.24
CA PRO A 577 16.45 -20.98 7.02
C PRO A 577 15.99 -20.55 5.63
N LEU A 578 15.55 -21.49 4.81
CA LEU A 578 14.94 -21.16 3.51
C LEU A 578 13.53 -20.63 3.75
N LEU A 579 13.19 -19.49 3.16
CA LEU A 579 11.81 -18.98 3.17
C LEU A 579 11.00 -19.79 2.16
N GLU A 580 9.93 -20.42 2.63
CA GLU A 580 9.08 -21.31 1.84
C GLU A 580 7.67 -20.68 1.71
N PRO A 581 7.45 -19.77 0.73
CA PRO A 581 6.12 -19.26 0.46
C PRO A 581 5.28 -20.31 -0.27
N ALA A 582 4.03 -20.47 0.15
CA ALA A 582 3.08 -21.40 -0.44
C ALA A 582 1.72 -20.76 -0.65
N ILE A 583 1.09 -21.12 -1.77
CA ILE A 583 -0.34 -20.90 -2.02
C ILE A 583 -1.05 -22.22 -1.80
N VAL A 584 -2.12 -22.22 -1.01
CA VAL A 584 -2.96 -23.38 -0.76
C VAL A 584 -4.37 -23.10 -1.24
N LEU A 585 -4.95 -24.05 -1.97
CA LEU A 585 -6.33 -24.01 -2.45
C LEU A 585 -7.06 -25.28 -1.99
N PRO A 586 -8.36 -25.21 -1.69
CA PRO A 586 -9.14 -26.36 -1.29
C PRO A 586 -9.51 -27.21 -2.51
N LEU A 587 -9.62 -28.52 -2.32
CA LEU A 587 -9.82 -29.49 -3.39
C LEU A 587 -11.14 -30.24 -3.19
N ALA A 588 -12.01 -30.20 -4.20
CA ALA A 588 -13.27 -30.94 -4.24
C ALA A 588 -13.13 -32.26 -5.00
N ASP A 589 -12.41 -32.27 -6.12
CA ASP A 589 -12.19 -33.46 -6.95
C ASP A 589 -10.73 -33.58 -7.36
N ARG A 590 -9.99 -34.42 -6.64
CA ARG A 590 -8.58 -34.72 -6.92
C ARG A 590 -8.34 -35.27 -8.32
N LYS A 591 -9.21 -36.16 -8.82
CA LYS A 591 -8.99 -36.82 -10.12
C LYS A 591 -9.17 -35.83 -11.25
N GLN A 592 -10.22 -35.01 -11.18
CA GLN A 592 -10.49 -33.98 -12.17
C GLN A 592 -9.39 -32.92 -12.15
N PHE A 593 -8.92 -32.50 -10.98
CA PHE A 593 -7.82 -31.54 -10.85
C PHE A 593 -6.52 -32.06 -11.47
N VAL A 594 -6.11 -33.28 -11.13
CA VAL A 594 -4.91 -33.91 -11.72
C VAL A 594 -5.07 -34.07 -13.23
N SER A 595 -6.26 -34.43 -13.72
CA SER A 595 -6.50 -34.45 -15.17
C SER A 595 -6.36 -33.07 -15.80
N GLY A 596 -6.84 -32.01 -15.15
CA GLY A 596 -6.67 -30.63 -15.63
C GLY A 596 -5.20 -30.21 -15.67
N LEU A 597 -4.41 -30.57 -14.66
CA LEU A 597 -2.96 -30.32 -14.66
C LEU A 597 -2.27 -31.04 -15.82
N ASN A 598 -2.60 -32.30 -16.08
CA ASN A 598 -2.04 -33.04 -17.21
C ASN A 598 -2.36 -32.37 -18.55
N ASP A 599 -3.60 -31.88 -18.73
CA ASP A 599 -3.98 -31.14 -19.92
C ASP A 599 -3.21 -29.81 -20.04
N LEU A 600 -2.95 -29.12 -18.93
CA LEU A 600 -2.12 -27.90 -18.93
C LEU A 600 -0.68 -28.19 -19.34
N PHE A 601 -0.08 -29.28 -18.88
CA PHE A 601 1.28 -29.66 -19.29
C PHE A 601 1.33 -30.02 -20.78
N ALA A 602 0.37 -30.80 -21.27
CA ALA A 602 0.25 -31.10 -22.69
C ALA A 602 0.05 -29.80 -23.52
N LEU A 603 -0.72 -28.85 -23.01
CA LEU A 603 -0.89 -27.54 -23.64
C LEU A 603 0.41 -26.73 -23.67
N ALA A 604 1.24 -26.81 -22.64
CA ALA A 604 2.55 -26.16 -22.63
C ALA A 604 3.48 -26.73 -23.72
N ASP A 605 3.45 -28.06 -23.94
CA ASP A 605 4.18 -28.68 -25.05
C ASP A 605 3.69 -28.19 -26.41
N GLU A 606 2.36 -28.03 -26.57
CA GLU A 606 1.78 -27.44 -27.78
C GLU A 606 2.20 -25.98 -27.98
N VAL A 607 2.27 -25.18 -26.90
CA VAL A 607 2.77 -23.79 -26.94
C VAL A 607 4.23 -23.76 -27.40
N VAL A 608 5.11 -24.58 -26.80
CA VAL A 608 6.52 -24.66 -27.21
C VAL A 608 6.65 -25.05 -28.69
N ALA A 609 5.84 -26.01 -29.15
CA ALA A 609 5.83 -26.41 -30.55
C ALA A 609 5.31 -25.29 -31.47
N ALA A 610 4.28 -24.55 -31.06
CA ALA A 610 3.75 -23.40 -31.80
C ALA A 610 4.79 -22.27 -31.90
N THR A 611 5.43 -21.91 -30.79
CA THR A 611 6.47 -20.88 -30.75
C THR A 611 7.64 -21.23 -31.68
N ARG A 612 8.11 -22.49 -31.68
CA ARG A 612 9.17 -22.96 -32.60
C ARG A 612 8.80 -22.88 -34.08
N ARG A 613 7.52 -23.08 -34.41
CA ARG A 613 7.05 -22.96 -35.80
C ARG A 613 7.04 -21.51 -36.27
N MET A 614 6.67 -20.59 -35.38
CA MET A 614 6.63 -19.17 -35.68
C MET A 614 8.04 -18.56 -35.75
N ASN A 615 8.89 -18.89 -34.79
CA ASN A 615 10.29 -18.49 -34.76
C ASN A 615 11.15 -19.64 -34.19
N PRO A 616 11.95 -20.32 -35.04
CA PRO A 616 12.81 -21.43 -34.63
C PRO A 616 13.79 -21.09 -33.50
N ASP A 617 14.21 -19.83 -33.40
CA ASP A 617 15.20 -19.35 -32.43
C ASP A 617 14.56 -18.84 -31.13
N ALA A 618 13.22 -18.74 -31.07
CA ALA A 618 12.51 -18.27 -29.89
C ALA A 618 12.53 -19.24 -28.70
N VAL A 619 12.85 -20.50 -28.93
CA VAL A 619 13.04 -21.50 -27.87
C VAL A 619 14.35 -22.22 -28.13
N PRO A 620 15.24 -22.36 -27.12
CA PRO A 620 16.51 -23.05 -27.30
C PRO A 620 16.35 -24.43 -27.95
N ALA A 621 17.27 -24.74 -28.87
CA ALA A 621 17.30 -26.02 -29.57
C ALA A 621 17.37 -27.18 -28.55
N GLY A 622 16.42 -28.12 -28.64
CA GLY A 622 16.33 -29.26 -27.72
C GLY A 622 15.68 -28.98 -26.36
N TYR A 623 15.16 -27.77 -26.11
CA TYR A 623 14.35 -27.51 -24.91
C TYR A 623 13.10 -28.39 -24.89
N GLU A 624 12.86 -29.07 -23.77
CA GLU A 624 11.61 -29.78 -23.52
C GLU A 624 11.09 -29.34 -22.15
N VAL A 625 9.77 -29.28 -22.01
CA VAL A 625 9.14 -29.04 -20.71
C VAL A 625 9.54 -30.21 -19.81
N SER A 626 10.33 -29.93 -18.78
CA SER A 626 10.89 -30.99 -17.93
C SER A 626 9.79 -31.75 -17.21
N GLU A 627 9.83 -33.08 -17.29
CA GLU A 627 8.90 -33.91 -16.53
C GLU A 627 9.10 -33.72 -15.02
N PRO A 628 8.02 -33.55 -14.24
CA PRO A 628 8.13 -33.44 -12.80
C PRO A 628 8.56 -34.77 -12.16
N THR A 629 9.33 -34.67 -11.09
CA THR A 629 9.56 -35.80 -10.19
C THR A 629 8.36 -36.00 -9.29
N LYS A 630 7.66 -37.13 -9.45
CA LYS A 630 6.52 -37.49 -8.60
C LYS A 630 6.96 -38.28 -7.38
N THR A 631 6.74 -37.70 -6.20
CA THR A 631 6.98 -38.34 -4.91
C THR A 631 5.65 -38.62 -4.21
N LYS A 632 5.42 -39.87 -3.80
CA LYS A 632 4.27 -40.22 -2.96
C LYS A 632 4.59 -39.86 -1.51
N VAL A 633 3.67 -39.17 -0.85
CA VAL A 633 3.79 -38.75 0.55
C VAL A 633 2.51 -39.11 1.30
N ASP A 634 2.53 -38.98 2.63
CA ASP A 634 1.32 -39.12 3.43
C ASP A 634 0.29 -38.07 3.01
N GLY A 635 -0.96 -38.50 2.82
CA GLY A 635 -2.05 -37.62 2.38
C GLY A 635 -2.12 -37.32 0.88
N GLY A 636 -1.15 -37.71 0.05
CA GLY A 636 -1.22 -37.39 -1.38
C GLY A 636 0.02 -37.70 -2.22
N ALA A 637 0.33 -36.79 -3.15
CA ALA A 637 1.55 -36.83 -3.96
C ALA A 637 2.07 -35.41 -4.17
N VAL A 638 3.39 -35.30 -4.28
CA VAL A 638 4.10 -34.06 -4.59
C VAL A 638 4.80 -34.23 -5.93
N TRP A 639 4.57 -33.28 -6.84
CA TRP A 639 5.30 -33.16 -8.10
C TRP A 639 6.27 -32.00 -7.95
N SER A 640 7.57 -32.27 -8.00
CA SER A 640 8.60 -31.24 -7.97
C SER A 640 9.26 -31.06 -9.35
N PHE A 641 9.65 -29.84 -9.66
CA PHE A 641 10.28 -29.46 -10.92
C PHE A 641 11.74 -29.06 -10.64
N PRO A 642 12.71 -29.98 -10.85
CA PRO A 642 14.11 -29.69 -10.57
C PRO A 642 14.63 -28.53 -11.42
N LEU A 643 15.30 -27.57 -10.78
CA LEU A 643 15.93 -26.43 -11.45
C LEU A 643 17.45 -26.66 -11.60
N ALA A 644 17.86 -27.80 -12.18
CA ALA A 644 19.25 -28.25 -12.18
C ALA A 644 20.24 -27.24 -12.79
N ALA A 645 19.83 -26.47 -13.79
CA ALA A 645 20.67 -25.44 -14.42
C ALA A 645 20.77 -24.14 -13.59
N SER A 646 19.83 -23.90 -12.66
CA SER A 646 19.74 -22.64 -11.91
C SER A 646 20.90 -22.47 -10.93
N GLY A 647 21.50 -23.55 -10.44
CA GLY A 647 22.50 -23.49 -9.38
C GLY A 647 21.93 -23.24 -7.98
N LEU A 648 20.61 -23.16 -7.81
CA LEU A 648 19.95 -23.09 -6.51
C LEU A 648 20.12 -24.42 -5.74
N ASP A 649 20.00 -24.36 -4.41
CA ASP A 649 19.91 -25.56 -3.56
C ASP A 649 18.75 -26.46 -4.02
N ASP A 650 18.98 -27.78 -4.08
CA ASP A 650 17.99 -28.76 -4.55
C ASP A 650 16.72 -28.82 -3.71
N GLN A 651 16.71 -28.23 -2.50
CA GLN A 651 15.51 -28.06 -1.70
C GLN A 651 14.56 -26.98 -2.24
N LEU A 652 15.08 -26.04 -3.05
CA LEU A 652 14.32 -24.98 -3.70
C LEU A 652 13.88 -25.39 -5.11
N GLN A 653 12.71 -26.00 -5.19
CA GLN A 653 12.13 -26.46 -6.44
C GLN A 653 10.65 -26.10 -6.46
N PRO A 654 10.13 -25.51 -7.55
CA PRO A 654 8.70 -25.42 -7.76
C PRO A 654 8.07 -26.79 -7.51
N ALA A 655 7.00 -26.81 -6.73
CA ALA A 655 6.35 -28.02 -6.30
C ALA A 655 4.84 -27.83 -6.23
N ILE A 656 4.13 -28.85 -6.69
CA ILE A 656 2.67 -28.98 -6.59
C ILE A 656 2.40 -30.18 -5.70
N GLY A 657 1.89 -29.94 -4.48
CA GLY A 657 1.32 -30.98 -3.64
C GLY A 657 -0.16 -31.13 -3.92
N VAL A 658 -0.63 -32.35 -4.25
CA VAL A 658 -2.07 -32.64 -4.38
C VAL A 658 -2.46 -33.70 -3.36
N GLY A 659 -3.18 -33.25 -2.34
CA GLY A 659 -3.79 -34.09 -1.32
C GLY A 659 -5.21 -34.53 -1.68
N ASP A 660 -5.95 -34.98 -0.68
CA ASP A 660 -7.37 -35.31 -0.84
C ASP A 660 -8.29 -34.09 -0.68
N GLU A 661 -7.90 -33.11 0.14
CA GLU A 661 -8.71 -31.94 0.50
C GLU A 661 -8.07 -30.59 0.10
N ALA A 662 -6.80 -30.59 -0.29
CA ALA A 662 -6.07 -29.37 -0.65
C ALA A 662 -5.03 -29.62 -1.75
N VAL A 663 -4.77 -28.57 -2.52
CA VAL A 663 -3.61 -28.43 -3.41
C VAL A 663 -2.71 -27.31 -2.89
N VAL A 664 -1.40 -27.53 -2.98
CA VAL A 664 -0.37 -26.61 -2.48
C VAL A 664 0.61 -26.32 -3.61
N PHE A 665 0.86 -25.04 -3.90
CA PHE A 665 1.91 -24.56 -4.79
C PHE A 665 2.99 -23.89 -3.95
N THR A 666 4.24 -24.32 -4.07
CA THR A 666 5.37 -23.81 -3.26
C THR A 666 6.69 -23.96 -4.00
N LEU A 667 7.76 -23.38 -3.46
CA LEU A 667 9.15 -23.63 -3.86
C LEU A 667 9.84 -24.69 -2.96
N GLY A 668 9.14 -25.28 -2.01
CA GLY A 668 9.67 -26.32 -1.11
C GLY A 668 8.88 -27.63 -1.20
N PRO A 669 9.36 -28.68 -1.88
CA PRO A 669 8.66 -29.97 -2.00
C PRO A 669 8.30 -30.60 -0.65
N GLN A 670 9.16 -30.41 0.37
CA GLN A 670 8.89 -30.88 1.73
C GLN A 670 7.73 -30.11 2.38
N GLN A 671 7.64 -28.79 2.16
CA GLN A 671 6.52 -27.99 2.65
C GLN A 671 5.20 -28.44 2.01
N ALA A 672 5.19 -28.70 0.70
CA ALA A 672 4.02 -29.23 0.01
C ALA A 672 3.50 -30.51 0.69
N GLY A 673 4.40 -31.46 0.98
CA GLY A 673 4.04 -32.71 1.67
C GLY A 673 3.44 -32.49 3.07
N ARG A 674 3.99 -31.54 3.84
CA ARG A 674 3.44 -31.18 5.17
C ARG A 674 2.05 -30.54 5.08
N MET A 675 1.82 -29.70 4.08
CA MET A 675 0.59 -28.89 3.96
C MET A 675 -0.59 -29.66 3.37
N ILE A 676 -0.36 -30.63 2.48
CA ILE A 676 -1.47 -31.45 1.95
C ILE A 676 -2.04 -32.42 2.98
N THR A 677 -1.33 -32.66 4.08
CA THR A 677 -1.84 -33.38 5.25
C THR A 677 -2.49 -32.39 6.22
N ALA A 678 -3.72 -32.68 6.65
CA ALA A 678 -4.42 -31.85 7.62
C ALA A 678 -3.71 -31.86 9.00
N ALA A 679 -3.43 -30.68 9.53
CA ALA A 679 -2.85 -30.44 10.84
C ALA A 679 -3.44 -29.17 11.47
N PRO A 680 -3.77 -29.14 12.78
CA PRO A 680 -4.25 -27.93 13.44
C PRO A 680 -3.25 -26.78 13.32
N LEU A 681 -3.75 -25.56 13.07
CA LEU A 681 -2.95 -24.34 13.11
C LEU A 681 -2.58 -24.01 14.57
N GLU A 682 -1.30 -24.06 14.88
CA GLU A 682 -0.75 -23.73 16.20
C GLU A 682 -0.33 -22.25 16.31
N THR A 683 0.02 -21.63 15.18
CA THR A 683 0.39 -20.21 15.12
C THR A 683 -0.82 -19.35 15.50
N GLY A 684 -0.68 -18.54 16.55
CA GLY A 684 -1.78 -17.72 17.07
C GLY A 684 -2.79 -18.48 17.96
N ARG A 685 -2.63 -19.79 18.18
CA ARG A 685 -3.59 -20.65 18.91
C ARG A 685 -3.88 -20.21 20.35
N ARG A 686 -2.97 -19.44 20.96
CA ARG A 686 -3.16 -18.85 22.29
C ARG A 686 -4.21 -17.74 22.32
N LEU A 687 -4.47 -17.12 21.17
CA LEU A 687 -5.45 -16.05 21.00
C LEU A 687 -6.78 -16.58 20.47
N THR A 688 -6.76 -17.45 19.46
CA THR A 688 -7.97 -17.96 18.84
C THR A 688 -7.81 -19.36 18.27
N ARG A 689 -8.93 -20.01 17.97
CA ARG A 689 -9.00 -21.28 17.26
C ARG A 689 -9.45 -21.15 15.80
N PHE A 690 -9.96 -19.98 15.40
CA PHE A 690 -10.54 -19.73 14.08
C PHE A 690 -11.76 -20.61 13.75
N ASP A 691 -12.52 -21.00 14.78
CA ASP A 691 -13.65 -21.92 14.65
C ASP A 691 -14.94 -21.23 14.14
N GLU A 692 -15.03 -19.90 14.20
CA GLU A 692 -16.21 -19.16 13.74
C GLU A 692 -16.33 -19.16 12.21
N PRO A 693 -17.53 -18.90 11.65
CA PRO A 693 -17.67 -18.59 10.24
C PRO A 693 -16.91 -17.31 9.89
N LEU A 694 -15.76 -17.47 9.23
CA LEU A 694 -14.84 -16.39 8.90
C LEU A 694 -14.80 -16.17 7.38
N THR A 695 -14.71 -14.90 7.01
CA THR A 695 -14.33 -14.46 5.67
C THR A 695 -12.84 -14.56 5.46
N ALA A 696 -12.06 -14.16 6.46
CA ALA A 696 -10.60 -14.21 6.42
C ALA A 696 -10.02 -14.45 7.81
N ALA A 697 -8.82 -15.02 7.83
CA ALA A 697 -8.03 -15.26 9.04
C ALA A 697 -6.56 -15.03 8.72
N ALA A 698 -5.84 -14.39 9.64
CA ALA A 698 -4.39 -14.24 9.53
C ALA A 698 -3.73 -14.47 10.90
N ALA A 699 -2.55 -15.07 10.88
CA ALA A 699 -1.73 -15.26 12.06
C ALA A 699 -0.24 -15.19 11.71
N VAL A 700 0.56 -14.55 12.56
CA VAL A 700 2.01 -14.46 12.42
C VAL A 700 2.68 -14.78 13.74
N ASP A 701 3.67 -15.66 13.73
CA ASP A 701 4.64 -15.83 14.82
C ASP A 701 5.83 -14.91 14.54
N VAL A 702 5.80 -13.73 15.17
CA VAL A 702 6.79 -12.68 14.94
C VAL A 702 8.16 -13.10 15.48
N ALA A 703 8.17 -13.92 16.55
CA ALA A 703 9.42 -14.45 17.08
C ALA A 703 10.10 -15.40 16.07
N MET A 704 9.32 -16.34 15.54
CA MET A 704 9.79 -17.28 14.52
C MET A 704 10.24 -16.57 13.23
N PHE A 705 9.56 -15.50 12.83
CA PHE A 705 9.96 -14.69 11.67
C PHE A 705 11.37 -14.11 11.85
N PHE A 706 11.65 -13.46 12.97
CA PHE A 706 12.99 -12.91 13.22
C PHE A 706 14.05 -13.99 13.47
N ASP A 707 13.67 -15.15 14.02
CA ASP A 707 14.56 -16.32 14.10
C ASP A 707 14.92 -16.86 12.71
N ALA A 708 14.00 -16.80 11.74
CA ALA A 708 14.26 -17.20 10.35
C ALA A 708 15.18 -16.21 9.61
N VAL A 709 15.04 -14.91 9.87
CA VAL A 709 15.79 -13.85 9.18
C VAL A 709 17.19 -13.63 9.78
N ALA A 710 17.39 -13.84 11.09
CA ALA A 710 18.66 -13.54 11.75
C ALA A 710 19.91 -14.22 11.14
N PRO A 711 19.86 -15.51 10.75
CA PRO A 711 21.00 -16.16 10.08
C PRO A 711 21.36 -15.51 8.74
N TRP A 712 20.36 -15.04 7.98
CA TRP A 712 20.59 -14.34 6.71
C TRP A 712 21.29 -13.00 6.90
N VAL A 713 20.92 -12.24 7.92
CA VAL A 713 21.60 -10.96 8.22
C VAL A 713 23.07 -11.20 8.56
N ARG A 714 23.37 -12.24 9.36
CA ARG A 714 24.76 -12.63 9.65
C ARG A 714 25.50 -13.07 8.39
N TYR A 715 24.87 -13.87 7.55
CA TYR A 715 25.45 -14.33 6.29
C TYR A 715 25.80 -13.17 5.35
N VAL A 716 24.87 -12.24 5.13
CA VAL A 716 25.09 -11.06 4.27
C VAL A 716 26.16 -10.14 4.86
N ALA A 717 26.18 -9.95 6.18
CA ALA A 717 27.20 -9.14 6.83
C ALA A 717 28.60 -9.76 6.71
N ARG A 718 28.73 -11.08 6.87
CA ARG A 718 29.98 -11.81 6.63
C ARG A 718 30.43 -11.73 5.18
N TYR A 719 29.50 -11.88 4.24
CA TYR A 719 29.77 -11.73 2.81
C TYR A 719 30.35 -10.34 2.51
N ALA A 720 29.69 -9.29 3.01
CA ALA A 720 30.17 -7.91 2.86
C ALA A 720 31.55 -7.70 3.50
N SER A 721 31.80 -8.25 4.69
CA SER A 721 33.10 -8.16 5.38
C SER A 721 34.24 -8.77 4.55
N VAL A 722 34.01 -9.95 3.95
CA VAL A 722 34.99 -10.57 3.04
C VAL A 722 35.15 -9.75 1.76
N GLN A 723 34.06 -9.26 1.18
CA GLN A 723 34.09 -8.44 -0.02
C GLN A 723 34.89 -7.14 0.19
N ASP A 724 34.73 -6.49 1.33
CA ASP A 724 35.46 -5.26 1.66
C ASP A 724 36.95 -5.54 1.91
N ARG A 725 37.29 -6.70 2.49
CA ARG A 725 38.68 -7.10 2.76
C ARG A 725 39.43 -7.52 1.50
N ASP A 726 38.79 -8.34 0.66
CA ASP A 726 39.45 -9.08 -0.42
C ASP A 726 39.02 -8.58 -1.82
N GLY A 727 38.08 -7.64 -1.91
CA GLY A 727 37.52 -7.07 -3.14
C GLY A 727 36.54 -7.99 -3.89
N THR A 728 36.62 -9.30 -3.63
CA THR A 728 35.75 -10.35 -4.20
C THR A 728 35.51 -11.43 -3.15
N VAL A 729 34.42 -12.18 -3.28
CA VAL A 729 34.10 -13.30 -2.38
C VAL A 729 34.21 -14.59 -3.16
N ASP A 730 35.06 -15.52 -2.70
CA ASP A 730 35.24 -16.83 -3.31
C ASP A 730 33.99 -17.71 -3.09
N PRO A 731 33.29 -18.16 -4.16
CA PRO A 731 32.13 -19.05 -4.04
C PRO A 731 32.45 -20.41 -3.37
N ASP A 732 33.70 -20.84 -3.38
CA ASP A 732 34.11 -22.11 -2.78
C ASP A 732 34.45 -21.98 -1.28
N ALA A 733 34.54 -20.76 -0.75
CA ALA A 733 34.77 -20.51 0.66
C ALA A 733 33.53 -20.86 1.54
N GLU A 734 33.78 -21.02 2.85
CA GLU A 734 32.74 -21.11 3.87
C GLU A 734 32.82 -19.87 4.77
N LEU A 735 31.76 -19.06 4.79
CA LEU A 735 31.64 -17.86 5.62
C LEU A 735 31.33 -18.25 7.06
N SER A 736 32.15 -17.75 7.98
CA SER A 736 32.09 -18.03 9.42
C SER A 736 32.22 -16.75 10.26
N ALA A 737 32.17 -16.88 11.58
CA ALA A 737 32.38 -15.75 12.48
C ALA A 737 33.82 -15.18 12.40
N ASP A 738 34.78 -15.98 11.91
CA ASP A 738 36.18 -15.54 11.75
C ASP A 738 36.34 -14.50 10.62
N ASP A 739 35.37 -14.44 9.70
CA ASP A 739 35.35 -13.47 8.60
C ASP A 739 34.83 -12.09 9.02
N GLU A 740 34.26 -11.98 10.21
CA GLU A 740 33.71 -10.73 10.72
C GLU A 740 34.84 -9.79 11.17
N ASN A 741 34.97 -8.64 10.53
CA ASN A 741 35.81 -7.55 11.04
C ASN A 741 35.17 -6.91 12.29
N GLU A 742 35.90 -6.05 13.01
CA GLU A 742 35.42 -5.44 14.26
C GLU A 742 34.10 -4.66 14.08
N GLN A 743 33.98 -3.91 12.99
CA GLN A 743 32.76 -3.15 12.65
C GLN A 743 31.57 -4.08 12.40
N THR A 744 31.79 -5.19 11.70
CA THR A 744 30.77 -6.20 11.41
C THR A 744 30.29 -6.88 12.68
N ARG A 745 31.21 -7.21 13.59
CA ARG A 745 30.85 -7.78 14.92
C ARG A 745 29.98 -6.83 15.72
N GLU A 746 30.37 -5.56 15.83
CA GLU A 746 29.58 -4.53 16.52
C GLU A 746 28.18 -4.39 15.88
N ALA A 747 28.11 -4.32 14.55
CA ALA A 747 26.84 -4.21 13.84
C ALA A 747 25.92 -5.43 14.08
N LEU A 748 26.46 -6.64 14.06
CA LEU A 748 25.70 -7.87 14.30
C LEU A 748 25.23 -7.98 15.76
N GLU A 749 26.00 -7.48 16.72
CA GLU A 749 25.55 -7.36 18.12
C GLU A 749 24.37 -6.40 18.25
N HIS A 750 24.41 -5.25 17.56
CA HIS A 750 23.30 -4.30 17.52
C HIS A 750 22.05 -4.91 16.90
N VAL A 751 22.18 -5.58 15.75
CA VAL A 751 21.07 -6.28 15.08
C VAL A 751 20.45 -7.31 16.01
N ARG A 752 21.26 -8.10 16.72
CA ARG A 752 20.75 -9.10 17.68
C ARG A 752 19.86 -8.46 18.76
N VAL A 753 20.30 -7.34 19.34
CA VAL A 753 19.51 -6.62 20.35
C VAL A 753 18.22 -6.06 19.76
N VAL A 754 18.28 -5.46 18.56
CA VAL A 754 17.09 -4.95 17.87
C VAL A 754 16.11 -6.10 17.61
N PHE A 755 16.60 -7.26 17.17
CA PHE A 755 15.76 -8.43 16.93
C PHE A 755 15.14 -8.95 18.23
N ASP A 756 15.90 -9.05 19.32
CA ASP A 756 15.35 -9.42 20.64
C ASP A 756 14.18 -8.49 21.03
N VAL A 757 14.33 -7.19 20.78
CA VAL A 757 13.29 -6.17 21.06
C VAL A 757 12.09 -6.33 20.13
N LEU A 758 12.29 -6.53 18.83
CA LEU A 758 11.19 -6.75 17.88
C LEU A 758 10.40 -8.04 18.21
N LYS A 759 11.08 -9.07 18.71
CA LYS A 759 10.45 -10.31 19.21
C LYS A 759 9.65 -10.12 20.50
N THR A 760 9.59 -8.93 21.10
CA THR A 760 8.68 -8.67 22.22
C THR A 760 7.22 -8.74 21.77
N LEU A 761 6.92 -8.36 20.53
CA LEU A 761 5.72 -8.80 19.83
C LEU A 761 5.89 -10.29 19.52
N LYS A 762 5.15 -11.15 20.20
CA LYS A 762 5.25 -12.61 20.08
C LYS A 762 4.41 -13.13 18.94
N ALA A 763 3.16 -12.69 18.86
CA ALA A 763 2.23 -13.11 17.84
C ALA A 763 1.22 -12.01 17.54
N ALA A 764 0.73 -11.99 16.31
CA ALA A 764 -0.37 -11.16 15.85
C ALA A 764 -1.40 -12.05 15.14
N VAL A 765 -2.68 -11.83 15.43
CA VAL A 765 -3.80 -12.57 14.84
C VAL A 765 -4.89 -11.60 14.41
N ALA A 766 -5.52 -11.89 13.27
CA ALA A 766 -6.71 -11.20 12.80
C ALA A 766 -7.77 -12.19 12.32
N GLU A 767 -9.02 -11.92 12.67
CA GLU A 767 -10.20 -12.67 12.22
C GLU A 767 -11.19 -11.69 11.60
N THR A 768 -11.63 -11.98 10.38
CA THR A 768 -12.58 -11.14 9.67
C THR A 768 -13.86 -11.91 9.40
N ALA A 769 -15.00 -11.34 9.81
CA ALA A 769 -16.33 -11.92 9.61
C ALA A 769 -17.35 -10.84 9.26
N PHE A 770 -18.45 -11.24 8.63
CA PHE A 770 -19.61 -10.37 8.49
C PHE A 770 -20.37 -10.29 9.83
N ARG A 771 -20.62 -9.07 10.31
CA ARG A 771 -21.48 -8.81 11.47
C ARG A 771 -22.51 -7.76 11.07
N GLU A 772 -23.78 -8.12 11.13
CA GLU A 772 -24.88 -7.31 10.57
C GLU A 772 -24.65 -6.99 9.08
N GLU A 773 -24.34 -5.73 8.75
CA GLU A 773 -24.08 -5.23 7.40
C GLU A 773 -22.61 -4.85 7.18
N ALA A 774 -21.73 -5.07 8.17
CA ALA A 774 -20.33 -4.68 8.12
C ALA A 774 -19.41 -5.91 8.00
N LEU A 775 -18.32 -5.74 7.28
CA LEU A 775 -17.16 -6.61 7.40
C LEU A 775 -16.33 -6.14 8.60
N VAL A 776 -16.15 -7.02 9.59
CA VAL A 776 -15.49 -6.71 10.85
C VAL A 776 -14.23 -7.52 11.00
N THR A 777 -13.10 -6.84 11.14
CA THR A 777 -11.82 -7.46 11.51
C THR A 777 -11.55 -7.24 12.98
N HIS A 778 -11.43 -8.32 13.74
CA HIS A 778 -10.96 -8.34 15.12
C HIS A 778 -9.50 -8.76 15.13
N TRP A 779 -8.62 -7.90 15.64
CA TRP A 779 -7.18 -8.16 15.69
C TRP A 779 -6.67 -8.14 17.14
N ARG A 780 -5.68 -9.00 17.42
CA ARG A 780 -5.09 -9.20 18.75
C ARG A 780 -3.60 -9.43 18.64
N ASN A 781 -2.84 -8.76 19.51
CA ASN A 781 -1.38 -8.84 19.60
C ASN A 781 -0.96 -9.34 20.99
N VAL A 782 0.00 -10.27 21.01
CA VAL A 782 0.68 -10.70 22.24
C VAL A 782 2.00 -9.97 22.35
N ILE A 783 2.13 -9.14 23.38
CA ILE A 783 3.33 -8.35 23.66
C ILE A 783 3.87 -8.79 25.02
N ARG A 784 5.12 -9.24 25.04
CA ARG A 784 5.83 -9.64 26.25
C ARG A 784 7.18 -8.96 26.27
N ASP A 785 7.39 -8.16 27.30
CA ASP A 785 8.65 -7.47 27.52
C ASP A 785 9.81 -8.48 27.67
N LEU A 786 11.03 -7.98 27.46
CA LEU A 786 12.24 -8.75 27.73
C LEU A 786 12.31 -9.12 29.22
N PRO A 787 12.87 -10.28 29.57
CA PRO A 787 13.12 -10.63 30.96
C PRO A 787 14.09 -9.62 31.60
N GLN A 788 13.94 -9.36 32.89
CA GLN A 788 14.94 -8.61 33.65
C GLN A 788 16.28 -9.34 33.56
N ARG A 789 17.30 -8.66 33.03
CA ARG A 789 18.66 -9.17 32.93
C ARG A 789 19.48 -8.80 34.16
#